data_AF-A0A813FNS5-F1
#
_entry.id   AF-A0A813FNS5-F1
#
_cell.length_a   1.000
_cell.length_b   1.000
_cell.length_c   1.000
_cell.angle_alpha   90.00
_cell.angle_beta   90.00
_cell.angle_gamma   90.00
#
_symmetry.space_group_name_H-M   'P 1'
#
loop_
_entity.id
_entity.type
_entity.pdbx_description
1 polymer ?
#
loop_
_entity_poly.entity_id
_entity_poly.type
_entity_poly.pdbx_seq_one_letter_code
_entity_poly.pdbx_strand_id
1 'polypeptide(L)'
;CDLHTSLLALSKKVGFTLTMKEVDLLRAAGDDVQDENSYWESLMKSVDQREWDVVIATPPCHTHSRARNSWQTSPGPRPLRSLDHPWGFPWLSGKNLRQCEVANICIERTFDAIARAHQAGAFHLVEHPEDLGTTLSGESPASLWQAPQLMDLQALTGACTWALYQCSLGAPSPRPTRLFSDLPAAKLEPFQGWPVFNKNRKYLGPLPTACGHVHDYKLLGRLADGFFRTSPTAAYLAEMCEWLAQLIVRSFFEGALEGGGKTTNAARPRKSSLKPAADQASRASSVARHTPEVQFAEATVPAPGNLSEAVDSEAEDQEVDKMSFSNQGPPITTFWDGKAAPFNDGFGLCSPGRWLPAKRGKNMNSDQREFCKKLADLLDKMVMALALGKVKEQPFSGEKLESLRSQWCALLPDPAQAASVPEFQPFLLFALGQSLCKMGDPDWQVIADSPDSYASGVPVGVGIKMPRAKFVFRKKVKWRKYDDSEAIFDMKNYSSAHAVEDDLEKQFRSEELLGMMYPTSMAVARQDYPGSRLRVAAQGALRKPDGSYRALHDGTHGGRVNNEILMRDQLEFPGPREDAAAMEAARRVIPGVHFCLAADVRKAHRRVLRRKADWGLMACRSHEGSETIWVKRVGTFGIGSIAYWWGRLAAAAGRFVLRLCLNSFVFMSIFADDLKVVAGGADKWKVLLRVFMAWIMIGAPFAWEKFRGGLELDWIGYWLDYTRFELGVSERRTLWLCKWLEGAGGGQVVQMRRFAEGLGRLGFAARALVWLKPFLAPLYAWAAAVPEGTALKPPLLVQLTVAFLLDNLQNENRGRISCATPEVSKGELFRTDSKGADDCVVLGGWETNGAVDTMNARWFSLTLTREQVPFLFKEGKGSSWSSTSSELLASMVALQLFGPDPGRGARAAGEITCSAGTDNQANESL
;
A
#
# COMPACT_ATOMS: atom_id res chain seq x y z
N CYS A 1 -25.13 -23.99 -10.57
CA CYS A 1 -25.81 -25.08 -9.86
C CYS A 1 -25.29 -25.04 -8.43
N ASP A 2 -26.15 -24.82 -7.46
CA ASP A 2 -25.84 -24.77 -6.02
C ASP A 2 -26.42 -26.00 -5.31
N LEU A 3 -26.07 -26.19 -4.04
CA LEU A 3 -26.49 -27.35 -3.25
C LEU A 3 -28.02 -27.45 -3.13
N HIS A 4 -28.71 -26.31 -2.97
CA HIS A 4 -30.18 -26.26 -2.95
C HIS A 4 -30.79 -26.83 -4.23
N THR A 5 -30.28 -26.42 -5.39
CA THR A 5 -30.75 -26.92 -6.69
C THR A 5 -30.56 -28.43 -6.82
N SER A 6 -29.39 -28.94 -6.39
CA SER A 6 -29.10 -30.39 -6.41
C SER A 6 -30.00 -31.18 -5.46
N LEU A 7 -30.20 -30.71 -4.21
CA LEU A 7 -31.09 -31.35 -3.24
C LEU A 7 -32.55 -31.30 -3.69
N LEU A 8 -33.00 -30.20 -4.31
CA LEU A 8 -34.38 -30.04 -4.82
C LEU A 8 -34.64 -30.97 -6.02
N ALA A 9 -33.64 -31.17 -6.88
CA ALA A 9 -33.73 -32.15 -7.97
C ALA A 9 -33.84 -33.58 -7.41
N LEU A 10 -33.03 -33.92 -6.40
CA LEU A 10 -33.09 -35.22 -5.73
C LEU A 10 -34.37 -35.42 -4.91
N SER A 11 -34.93 -34.36 -4.32
CA SER A 11 -36.17 -34.42 -3.53
C SER A 11 -37.37 -34.83 -4.38
N LYS A 12 -37.46 -34.30 -5.61
CA LYS A 12 -38.44 -34.72 -6.61
C LYS A 12 -38.26 -36.17 -7.06
N LYS A 13 -37.01 -36.63 -7.14
CA LYS A 13 -36.68 -37.99 -7.61
C LYS A 13 -36.90 -39.06 -6.53
N VAL A 14 -36.53 -38.78 -5.30
CA VAL A 14 -36.55 -39.72 -4.16
C VAL A 14 -37.82 -39.61 -3.32
N GLY A 15 -38.53 -38.48 -3.41
CA GLY A 15 -39.83 -38.28 -2.77
C GLY A 15 -39.74 -37.76 -1.34
N PHE A 16 -38.96 -36.70 -1.10
CA PHE A 16 -38.92 -35.99 0.19
C PHE A 16 -39.20 -34.50 0.02
N THR A 17 -39.56 -33.81 1.10
CA THR A 17 -39.75 -32.35 1.10
C THR A 17 -38.45 -31.68 1.53
N LEU A 18 -37.91 -30.79 0.70
CA LEU A 18 -36.73 -30.01 1.05
C LEU A 18 -37.16 -28.67 1.66
N THR A 19 -36.70 -28.42 2.89
CA THR A 19 -36.66 -27.08 3.49
C THR A 19 -35.20 -26.77 3.76
N MET A 20 -34.70 -25.64 3.24
CA MET A 20 -33.29 -25.27 3.37
C MET A 20 -33.17 -23.79 3.66
N LYS A 21 -32.29 -23.46 4.61
CA LYS A 21 -31.88 -22.09 4.92
C LYS A 21 -30.38 -21.97 4.66
N GLU A 22 -30.01 -21.10 3.73
CA GLU A 22 -28.61 -20.74 3.46
C GLU A 22 -28.25 -19.49 4.24
N VAL A 23 -27.08 -19.49 4.90
CA VAL A 23 -26.54 -18.36 5.64
C VAL A 23 -25.15 -18.05 5.08
N ASP A 24 -24.97 -16.85 4.51
CA ASP A 24 -23.71 -16.42 3.90
C ASP A 24 -23.39 -14.96 4.28
N LEU A 25 -22.29 -14.78 5.01
CA LEU A 25 -21.77 -13.49 5.47
C LEU A 25 -21.54 -12.46 4.34
N LEU A 26 -21.48 -12.90 3.08
CA LEU A 26 -21.24 -12.04 1.92
C LEU A 26 -22.51 -11.70 1.11
N ARG A 27 -23.67 -12.34 1.39
CA ARG A 27 -24.88 -12.20 0.57
C ARG A 27 -25.91 -11.21 1.11
N ALA A 28 -26.04 -11.06 2.43
CA ALA A 28 -26.99 -10.11 3.02
C ALA A 28 -26.49 -9.56 4.37
N ALA A 29 -26.69 -8.26 4.62
CA ALA A 29 -26.27 -7.59 5.86
C ALA A 29 -27.02 -8.08 7.12
N GLY A 30 -28.09 -8.88 6.96
CA GLY A 30 -28.88 -9.47 8.05
C GLY A 30 -28.50 -10.91 8.42
N ASP A 31 -27.56 -11.52 7.70
CA ASP A 31 -27.07 -12.89 7.95
C ASP A 31 -25.69 -12.89 8.64
N ASP A 32 -25.42 -11.88 9.46
CA ASP A 32 -24.14 -11.75 10.14
C ASP A 32 -24.05 -12.72 11.33
N VAL A 33 -23.47 -13.90 11.09
CA VAL A 33 -23.12 -14.85 12.15
C VAL A 33 -21.99 -14.34 13.05
N GLN A 34 -21.61 -13.06 13.00
CA GLN A 34 -20.76 -12.40 13.99
C GLN A 34 -21.57 -11.71 15.11
N ASP A 35 -22.82 -11.30 14.85
CA ASP A 35 -23.67 -10.60 15.82
C ASP A 35 -24.20 -11.56 16.90
N GLU A 36 -23.69 -11.40 18.13
CA GLU A 36 -24.08 -12.21 19.29
C GLU A 36 -25.52 -11.96 19.77
N ASN A 37 -26.12 -10.80 19.48
CA ASN A 37 -27.31 -10.37 20.24
C ASN A 37 -28.66 -10.61 19.54
N SER A 38 -28.72 -11.13 18.30
CA SER A 38 -30.03 -11.43 17.71
C SER A 38 -30.08 -12.56 16.68
N TYR A 39 -29.14 -12.64 15.73
CA TYR A 39 -29.27 -13.59 14.61
C TYR A 39 -28.69 -14.97 14.91
N TRP A 40 -27.48 -15.05 15.48
CA TRP A 40 -26.83 -16.33 15.82
C TRP A 40 -27.66 -17.16 16.79
N GLU A 41 -28.13 -16.54 17.88
CA GLU A 41 -29.00 -17.19 18.87
C GLU A 41 -30.33 -17.66 18.28
N SER A 42 -30.93 -16.88 17.37
CA SER A 42 -32.15 -17.29 16.66
C SER A 42 -31.89 -18.51 15.76
N LEU A 43 -30.75 -18.55 15.07
CA LEU A 43 -30.35 -19.68 14.25
C LEU A 43 -30.09 -20.93 15.09
N MET A 44 -29.32 -20.82 16.18
CA MET A 44 -29.05 -21.96 17.06
C MET A 44 -30.32 -22.44 17.77
N LYS A 45 -31.24 -21.54 18.12
CA LYS A 45 -32.56 -21.92 18.64
C LYS A 45 -33.35 -22.79 17.66
N SER A 46 -33.30 -22.49 16.36
CA SER A 46 -33.95 -23.35 15.34
C SER A 46 -33.31 -24.74 15.24
N VAL A 47 -31.98 -24.83 15.42
CA VAL A 47 -31.26 -26.12 15.49
C VAL A 47 -31.67 -26.89 16.74
N ASP A 48 -31.66 -26.25 17.91
CA ASP A 48 -32.05 -26.84 19.19
C ASP A 48 -33.52 -27.31 19.19
N GLN A 49 -34.39 -26.59 18.45
CA GLN A 49 -35.80 -26.93 18.25
C GLN A 49 -36.03 -28.04 17.21
N ARG A 50 -34.97 -28.61 16.63
CA ARG A 50 -35.02 -29.69 15.63
C ARG A 50 -35.75 -29.30 14.35
N GLU A 51 -35.62 -28.04 13.94
CA GLU A 51 -36.18 -27.58 12.66
C GLU A 51 -35.38 -28.07 11.44
N TRP A 52 -34.15 -28.57 11.67
CA TRP A 52 -33.22 -29.01 10.62
C TRP A 52 -32.77 -30.45 10.84
N ASP A 53 -32.80 -31.25 9.78
CA ASP A 53 -32.29 -32.63 9.80
C ASP A 53 -30.77 -32.70 9.56
N VAL A 54 -30.19 -31.68 8.91
CA VAL A 54 -28.76 -31.61 8.56
C VAL A 54 -28.25 -30.18 8.71
N VAL A 55 -27.10 -30.02 9.37
CA VAL A 55 -26.37 -28.74 9.47
C VAL A 55 -25.05 -28.84 8.70
N ILE A 56 -24.82 -27.93 7.75
CA ILE A 56 -23.59 -27.88 6.96
C ILE A 56 -22.84 -26.59 7.30
N ALA A 57 -21.58 -26.71 7.66
CA ALA A 57 -20.74 -25.58 8.06
C ALA A 57 -19.42 -25.56 7.29
N THR A 58 -19.15 -24.45 6.62
CA THR A 58 -17.95 -24.26 5.79
C THR A 58 -17.25 -22.96 6.20
N PRO A 59 -16.53 -22.94 7.33
CA PRO A 59 -15.96 -21.72 7.86
C PRO A 59 -14.92 -21.12 6.88
N PRO A 60 -14.64 -19.80 6.95
CA PRO A 60 -13.74 -19.15 6.01
C PRO A 60 -12.33 -19.77 5.99
N CYS A 61 -11.98 -20.43 4.90
CA CYS A 61 -10.72 -21.18 4.79
C CYS A 61 -9.51 -20.34 4.38
N HIS A 62 -9.74 -19.09 3.97
CA HIS A 62 -8.73 -18.25 3.32
C HIS A 62 -7.59 -17.82 4.26
N THR A 63 -7.74 -17.87 5.59
CA THR A 63 -6.67 -17.61 6.57
C THR A 63 -5.82 -18.86 6.86
N HIS A 64 -6.37 -20.06 6.64
CA HIS A 64 -5.73 -21.37 6.80
C HIS A 64 -5.18 -21.95 5.49
N SER A 65 -5.24 -21.19 4.40
CA SER A 65 -4.79 -21.67 3.09
C SER A 65 -3.27 -21.93 3.09
N ARG A 66 -2.87 -23.19 2.81
CA ARG A 66 -1.47 -23.60 2.63
C ARG A 66 -0.72 -22.74 1.60
N ALA A 67 -1.42 -22.21 0.60
CA ALA A 67 -0.86 -21.34 -0.43
C ALA A 67 -0.18 -20.07 0.12
N ARG A 68 -0.59 -19.61 1.32
CA ARG A 68 0.05 -18.48 1.99
C ARG A 68 1.50 -18.73 2.38
N ASN A 69 1.87 -20.00 2.58
CA ASN A 69 3.22 -20.40 2.98
C ASN A 69 4.18 -20.53 1.78
N SER A 70 3.71 -20.19 0.57
CA SER A 70 4.56 -20.08 -0.63
C SER A 70 4.93 -18.63 -0.96
N TRP A 71 4.71 -17.69 -0.02
CA TRP A 71 4.92 -16.25 -0.23
C TRP A 71 6.36 -15.85 -0.60
N GLN A 72 7.35 -16.66 -0.23
CA GLN A 72 8.77 -16.41 -0.56
C GLN A 72 9.12 -16.86 -1.99
N THR A 73 8.43 -17.87 -2.52
CA THR A 73 8.74 -18.50 -3.82
C THR A 73 7.72 -18.17 -4.91
N SER A 74 6.56 -17.63 -4.53
CA SER A 74 5.46 -17.21 -5.40
C SER A 74 4.76 -15.99 -4.78
N PRO A 75 4.24 -15.01 -5.55
CA PRO A 75 3.65 -13.76 -5.04
C PRO A 75 2.26 -13.94 -4.37
N GLY A 76 2.17 -14.86 -3.41
CA GLY A 76 1.01 -15.12 -2.56
C GLY A 76 0.97 -14.21 -1.33
N PRO A 77 -0.19 -14.10 -0.64
CA PRO A 77 -0.30 -13.33 0.58
C PRO A 77 0.44 -14.04 1.71
N ARG A 78 1.06 -13.29 2.63
CA ARG A 78 1.81 -13.88 3.75
C ARG A 78 0.90 -14.76 4.64
N PRO A 79 1.47 -15.77 5.31
CA PRO A 79 0.77 -16.53 6.34
C PRO A 79 0.25 -15.57 7.41
N LEU A 80 -0.91 -15.89 7.96
CA LEU A 80 -1.50 -15.15 9.07
C LEU A 80 -1.50 -15.95 10.37
N ARG A 81 -1.18 -17.24 10.29
CA ARG A 81 -1.19 -18.23 11.36
C ARG A 81 -0.26 -19.38 11.00
N SER A 82 0.26 -20.06 12.02
CA SER A 82 1.11 -21.26 11.91
C SER A 82 0.61 -22.34 12.88
N LEU A 83 1.23 -23.52 12.85
CA LEU A 83 0.97 -24.59 13.80
C LEU A 83 1.06 -24.11 15.26
N ASP A 84 2.05 -23.28 15.59
CA ASP A 84 2.28 -22.77 16.95
C ASP A 84 1.34 -21.60 17.31
N HIS A 85 0.76 -20.95 16.30
CA HIS A 85 -0.17 -19.84 16.44
C HIS A 85 -1.45 -20.09 15.62
N PRO A 86 -2.25 -21.11 15.95
CA PRO A 86 -3.35 -21.58 15.10
C PRO A 86 -4.48 -20.55 14.95
N TRP A 87 -4.62 -19.67 15.94
CA TRP A 87 -5.64 -18.61 15.97
C TRP A 87 -5.16 -17.29 15.35
N GLY A 88 -3.94 -17.20 14.86
CA GLY A 88 -3.35 -15.98 14.31
C GLY A 88 -2.07 -15.60 15.01
N PHE A 89 -1.14 -15.00 14.28
CA PHE A 89 0.11 -14.53 14.89
C PHE A 89 -0.15 -13.42 15.92
N PRO A 90 0.52 -13.44 17.08
CA PRO A 90 0.35 -12.42 18.12
C PRO A 90 0.60 -10.98 17.64
N TRP A 91 1.46 -10.81 16.63
CA TRP A 91 1.83 -9.52 16.04
C TRP A 91 0.95 -9.08 14.85
N LEU A 92 -0.16 -9.78 14.56
CA LEU A 92 -1.08 -9.31 13.54
C LEU A 92 -1.71 -7.97 13.95
N SER A 93 -1.87 -7.06 12.99
CA SER A 93 -2.56 -5.78 13.21
C SER A 93 -3.41 -5.37 12.00
N GLY A 94 -4.31 -4.41 12.23
CA GLY A 94 -5.15 -3.81 11.19
C GLY A 94 -6.01 -4.83 10.44
N LYS A 95 -5.91 -4.83 9.10
CA LYS A 95 -6.75 -5.69 8.24
C LYS A 95 -6.53 -7.19 8.48
N ASN A 96 -5.27 -7.60 8.70
CA ASN A 96 -4.93 -9.01 8.82
C ASN A 96 -5.37 -9.59 10.17
N LEU A 97 -5.30 -8.81 11.24
CA LEU A 97 -5.83 -9.19 12.56
C LEU A 97 -7.35 -9.39 12.47
N ARG A 98 -8.08 -8.39 11.97
CA ARG A 98 -9.53 -8.48 11.77
C ARG A 98 -9.93 -9.68 10.93
N GLN A 99 -9.19 -9.95 9.85
CA GLN A 99 -9.43 -11.12 9.01
C GLN A 99 -9.26 -12.45 9.78
N CYS A 100 -8.30 -12.53 10.70
CA CYS A 100 -8.13 -13.69 11.57
C CYS A 100 -9.23 -13.77 12.65
N GLU A 101 -9.58 -12.66 13.30
CA GLU A 101 -10.63 -12.61 14.33
C GLU A 101 -11.98 -13.08 13.77
N VAL A 102 -12.39 -12.56 12.61
CA VAL A 102 -13.63 -12.98 11.92
C VAL A 102 -13.61 -14.48 11.62
N ALA A 103 -12.49 -14.99 11.09
CA ALA A 103 -12.35 -16.41 10.78
C ALA A 103 -12.39 -17.29 12.03
N ASN A 104 -11.81 -16.84 13.15
CA ASN A 104 -11.82 -17.57 14.42
C ASN A 104 -13.24 -17.68 14.99
N ILE A 105 -13.98 -16.57 15.02
CA ILE A 105 -15.38 -16.55 15.46
C ILE A 105 -16.23 -17.54 14.64
N CYS A 106 -16.05 -17.56 13.31
CA CYS A 106 -16.78 -18.49 12.44
C CYS A 106 -16.44 -19.95 12.71
N ILE A 107 -15.19 -20.26 13.08
CA ILE A 107 -14.74 -21.61 13.44
C ILE A 107 -15.31 -22.04 14.79
N GLU A 108 -15.24 -21.19 15.80
CA GLU A 108 -15.82 -21.47 17.12
C GLU A 108 -17.33 -21.70 17.02
N ARG A 109 -18.03 -20.87 16.25
CA ARG A 109 -19.46 -21.03 15.95
C ARG A 109 -19.77 -22.29 15.15
N THR A 110 -18.87 -22.71 14.25
CA THR A 110 -19.00 -24.00 13.56
C THR A 110 -18.95 -25.16 14.55
N PHE A 111 -18.03 -25.13 15.52
CA PHE A 111 -17.95 -26.17 16.55
C PHE A 111 -19.20 -26.21 17.45
N ASP A 112 -19.72 -25.05 17.87
CA ASP A 112 -20.96 -24.95 18.63
C ASP A 112 -22.17 -25.48 17.85
N ALA A 113 -22.33 -25.07 16.58
CA ALA A 113 -23.44 -25.54 15.74
C ALA A 113 -23.45 -27.06 15.53
N ILE A 114 -22.28 -27.68 15.38
CA ILE A 114 -22.16 -29.14 15.28
C ILE A 114 -22.55 -29.84 16.57
N ALA A 115 -22.04 -29.32 17.70
CA ALA A 115 -22.38 -29.88 19.02
C ALA A 115 -23.90 -29.85 19.26
N ARG A 116 -24.53 -28.73 18.93
CA ARG A 116 -25.98 -28.53 19.06
C ARG A 116 -26.77 -29.37 18.06
N ALA A 117 -26.35 -29.44 16.80
CA ALA A 117 -26.98 -30.30 15.80
C ALA A 117 -27.01 -31.76 16.27
N HIS A 118 -25.86 -32.27 16.77
CA HIS A 118 -25.78 -33.61 17.31
C HIS A 118 -26.71 -33.81 18.53
N GLN A 119 -26.73 -32.86 19.48
CA GLN A 119 -27.63 -32.92 20.64
C GLN A 119 -29.12 -32.88 20.25
N ALA A 120 -29.46 -32.11 19.22
CA ALA A 120 -30.79 -32.03 18.64
C ALA A 120 -31.19 -33.30 17.85
N GLY A 121 -30.21 -34.14 17.49
CA GLY A 121 -30.39 -35.36 16.70
C GLY A 121 -30.33 -35.12 15.19
N ALA A 122 -29.83 -33.96 14.76
CA ALA A 122 -29.54 -33.63 13.37
C ALA A 122 -28.13 -34.11 12.98
N PHE A 123 -27.95 -34.50 11.72
CA PHE A 123 -26.62 -34.79 11.19
C PHE A 123 -25.84 -33.50 10.90
N HIS A 124 -24.53 -33.60 10.77
CA HIS A 124 -23.67 -32.46 10.48
C HIS A 124 -22.59 -32.78 9.46
N LEU A 125 -22.12 -31.74 8.75
CA LEU A 125 -20.99 -31.82 7.83
C LEU A 125 -20.14 -30.56 7.90
N VAL A 126 -18.83 -30.73 7.99
CA VAL A 126 -17.82 -29.67 7.88
C VAL A 126 -16.90 -29.96 6.71
N GLU A 127 -16.56 -28.94 5.95
CA GLU A 127 -15.51 -29.01 4.93
C GLU A 127 -14.50 -27.89 5.12
N HIS A 128 -13.22 -28.25 4.99
CA HIS A 128 -12.11 -27.31 5.13
C HIS A 128 -10.83 -27.88 4.47
N PRO A 129 -9.89 -27.05 3.97
CA PRO A 129 -8.64 -27.53 3.38
C PRO A 129 -7.89 -28.55 4.23
N GLU A 130 -7.33 -29.57 3.59
CA GLU A 130 -6.59 -30.66 4.23
C GLU A 130 -5.30 -30.18 4.95
N ASP A 131 -4.96 -30.80 6.09
CA ASP A 131 -3.66 -30.62 6.73
C ASP A 131 -2.59 -31.53 6.07
N LEU A 132 -1.82 -30.92 5.18
CA LEU A 132 -0.69 -31.56 4.52
C LEU A 132 0.65 -31.38 5.26
N GLY A 133 0.62 -30.92 6.52
CA GLY A 133 1.79 -30.85 7.39
C GLY A 133 2.83 -29.83 6.94
N THR A 134 4.09 -30.04 7.28
CA THR A 134 5.17 -29.09 6.94
C THR A 134 5.38 -28.96 5.43
N THR A 135 5.59 -27.73 4.95
CA THR A 135 5.85 -27.44 3.54
C THR A 135 7.28 -27.80 3.14
N LEU A 136 7.57 -27.80 1.83
CA LEU A 136 8.94 -28.01 1.33
C LEU A 136 9.91 -26.90 1.79
N SER A 137 9.42 -25.71 2.12
CA SER A 137 10.22 -24.60 2.65
C SER A 137 10.42 -24.67 4.16
N GLY A 138 9.93 -25.72 4.83
CA GLY A 138 10.06 -25.89 6.28
C GLY A 138 8.98 -25.21 7.12
N GLU A 139 8.01 -24.54 6.49
CA GLU A 139 6.91 -23.86 7.20
C GLU A 139 5.86 -24.86 7.68
N SER A 140 5.24 -24.61 8.83
CA SER A 140 4.20 -25.47 9.40
C SER A 140 2.85 -24.72 9.47
N PRO A 141 1.96 -24.88 8.47
CA PRO A 141 0.69 -24.16 8.41
C PRO A 141 -0.28 -24.60 9.51
N ALA A 142 -1.10 -23.64 9.99
CA ALA A 142 -2.25 -23.95 10.84
C ALA A 142 -3.34 -24.66 10.02
N SER A 143 -4.08 -25.56 10.66
CA SER A 143 -5.25 -26.21 10.07
C SER A 143 -6.36 -26.40 11.09
N LEU A 144 -7.62 -26.31 10.64
CA LEU A 144 -8.80 -26.62 11.46
C LEU A 144 -8.69 -28.04 12.07
N TRP A 145 -8.12 -28.98 11.32
CA TRP A 145 -7.96 -30.39 11.74
C TRP A 145 -6.96 -30.61 12.88
N GLN A 146 -6.25 -29.54 13.31
CA GLN A 146 -5.34 -29.56 14.45
C GLN A 146 -6.04 -29.12 15.75
N ALA A 147 -7.27 -28.60 15.68
CA ALA A 147 -7.99 -28.06 16.83
C ALA A 147 -8.44 -29.19 17.79
N PRO A 148 -8.07 -29.15 19.09
CA PRO A 148 -8.51 -30.14 20.08
C PRO A 148 -10.03 -30.26 20.16
N GLN A 149 -10.75 -29.13 20.05
CA GLN A 149 -12.21 -29.09 20.10
C GLN A 149 -12.86 -29.96 19.02
N LEU A 150 -12.26 -30.06 17.83
CA LEU A 150 -12.80 -30.90 16.76
C LEU A 150 -12.53 -32.39 17.00
N MET A 151 -11.44 -32.73 17.69
CA MET A 151 -11.17 -34.10 18.14
C MET A 151 -12.16 -34.50 19.25
N ASP A 152 -12.46 -33.59 20.17
CA ASP A 152 -13.47 -33.79 21.20
C ASP A 152 -14.86 -33.97 20.58
N LEU A 153 -15.20 -33.16 19.56
CA LEU A 153 -16.44 -33.34 18.79
C LEU A 153 -16.48 -34.69 18.07
N GLN A 154 -15.37 -35.18 17.52
CA GLN A 154 -15.34 -36.52 16.94
C GLN A 154 -15.68 -37.60 17.95
N ALA A 155 -15.07 -37.52 19.13
CA ALA A 155 -15.32 -38.47 20.22
C ALA A 155 -16.77 -38.39 20.69
N LEU A 156 -17.35 -37.18 20.71
CA LEU A 156 -18.74 -36.95 21.09
C LEU A 156 -19.74 -37.48 20.05
N THR A 157 -19.55 -37.14 18.77
CA THR A 157 -20.56 -37.40 17.73
C THR A 157 -20.36 -38.72 16.99
N GLY A 158 -19.18 -39.33 17.11
CA GLY A 158 -18.81 -40.52 16.33
C GLY A 158 -18.60 -40.24 14.84
N ALA A 159 -18.48 -38.96 14.45
CA ALA A 159 -18.25 -38.56 13.07
C ALA A 159 -16.96 -39.16 12.49
N CYS A 160 -16.99 -39.49 11.20
CA CYS A 160 -15.79 -39.86 10.46
C CYS A 160 -15.21 -38.65 9.72
N THR A 161 -13.93 -38.73 9.40
CA THR A 161 -13.26 -37.74 8.55
C THR A 161 -12.56 -38.42 7.39
N TRP A 162 -12.59 -37.78 6.23
CA TRP A 162 -11.97 -38.27 5.01
C TRP A 162 -11.50 -37.12 4.13
N ALA A 163 -10.58 -37.42 3.22
CA ALA A 163 -9.96 -36.45 2.34
C ALA A 163 -10.26 -36.74 0.88
N LEU A 164 -10.26 -35.71 0.05
CA LEU A 164 -10.29 -35.86 -1.41
C LEU A 164 -9.57 -34.72 -2.10
N TYR A 165 -9.24 -34.95 -3.37
CA TYR A 165 -8.81 -33.90 -4.26
C TYR A 165 -10.03 -33.33 -4.98
N GLN A 166 -10.36 -32.04 -4.82
CA GLN A 166 -11.55 -31.49 -5.49
C GLN A 166 -11.46 -31.58 -7.03
N CYS A 167 -10.28 -31.83 -7.61
CA CYS A 167 -10.18 -32.12 -9.04
C CYS A 167 -10.90 -33.40 -9.48
N SER A 168 -11.10 -34.38 -8.59
CA SER A 168 -11.93 -35.55 -8.89
C SER A 168 -13.42 -35.18 -9.01
N LEU A 169 -13.79 -33.98 -8.57
CA LEU A 169 -15.13 -33.38 -8.66
C LEU A 169 -15.11 -32.15 -9.59
N GLY A 170 -14.30 -32.20 -10.65
CA GLY A 170 -14.31 -31.18 -11.71
C GLY A 170 -13.47 -29.93 -11.45
N ALA A 171 -12.77 -29.81 -10.31
CA ALA A 171 -11.91 -28.66 -10.08
C ALA A 171 -10.70 -28.63 -11.04
N PRO A 172 -10.27 -27.44 -11.52
CA PRO A 172 -9.17 -27.33 -12.49
C PRO A 172 -7.79 -27.65 -11.90
N SER A 173 -7.73 -28.08 -10.64
CA SER A 173 -6.49 -28.25 -9.88
C SER A 173 -6.72 -29.15 -8.65
N PRO A 174 -5.68 -29.79 -8.10
CA PRO A 174 -5.85 -30.87 -7.12
C PRO A 174 -6.72 -30.52 -5.91
N ARG A 175 -6.49 -29.36 -5.27
CA ARG A 175 -7.20 -28.90 -4.05
C ARG A 175 -7.53 -30.00 -3.03
N PRO A 176 -6.53 -30.45 -2.27
CA PRO A 176 -6.74 -31.32 -1.12
C PRO A 176 -7.71 -30.67 -0.13
N THR A 177 -8.86 -31.29 0.08
CA THR A 177 -9.83 -30.88 1.08
C THR A 177 -10.24 -32.07 1.93
N ARG A 178 -10.66 -31.79 3.16
CA ARG A 178 -11.09 -32.80 4.12
C ARG A 178 -12.50 -32.46 4.61
N LEU A 179 -13.25 -33.51 4.89
CA LEU A 179 -14.59 -33.43 5.41
C LEU A 179 -14.68 -34.14 6.76
N PHE A 180 -15.63 -33.71 7.57
CA PHE A 180 -15.96 -34.27 8.88
C PHE A 180 -17.48 -34.34 9.03
N SER A 181 -18.03 -35.53 9.23
CA SER A 181 -19.48 -35.73 9.24
C SER A 181 -19.88 -37.02 9.95
N ASP A 182 -21.05 -37.02 10.57
CA ASP A 182 -21.73 -38.21 11.13
C ASP A 182 -22.79 -38.79 10.20
N LEU A 183 -22.92 -38.28 8.97
CA LEU A 183 -23.80 -38.84 7.94
C LEU A 183 -23.44 -40.31 7.65
N PRO A 184 -24.38 -41.26 7.71
CA PRO A 184 -24.12 -42.68 7.46
C PRO A 184 -23.31 -42.98 6.19
N ALA A 185 -23.61 -42.32 5.07
CA ALA A 185 -22.92 -42.55 3.80
C ALA A 185 -21.47 -42.05 3.80
N ALA A 186 -21.07 -41.18 4.73
CA ALA A 186 -19.71 -40.64 4.83
C ALA A 186 -18.66 -41.72 5.10
N LYS A 187 -19.03 -42.82 5.77
CA LYS A 187 -18.12 -43.97 6.05
C LYS A 187 -17.70 -44.72 4.78
N LEU A 188 -18.39 -44.51 3.67
CA LEU A 188 -18.13 -45.17 2.40
C LEU A 188 -17.13 -44.42 1.53
N GLU A 189 -16.83 -43.16 1.86
CA GLU A 189 -15.92 -42.31 1.10
C GLU A 189 -14.45 -42.76 1.25
N PRO A 190 -13.60 -42.57 0.23
CA PRO A 190 -12.21 -43.00 0.26
C PRO A 190 -11.34 -42.11 1.18
N PHE A 191 -10.13 -42.59 1.50
CA PHE A 191 -9.12 -41.85 2.28
C PHE A 191 -9.61 -41.41 3.68
N GLN A 192 -10.25 -42.34 4.38
CA GLN A 192 -10.73 -42.18 5.76
C GLN A 192 -9.60 -42.02 6.79
N GLY A 193 -9.92 -41.35 7.89
CA GLY A 193 -9.05 -41.17 9.06
C GLY A 193 -8.35 -39.81 9.10
N TRP A 194 -7.84 -39.46 10.27
CA TRP A 194 -7.10 -38.20 10.49
C TRP A 194 -5.81 -38.13 9.67
N PRO A 195 -5.32 -36.91 9.36
CA PRO A 195 -4.05 -36.74 8.68
C PRO A 195 -2.91 -37.29 9.57
N VAL A 196 -2.07 -38.13 8.97
CA VAL A 196 -0.95 -38.80 9.65
C VAL A 196 0.36 -38.18 9.20
N PHE A 197 1.29 -38.00 10.14
CA PHE A 197 2.57 -37.36 9.88
C PHE A 197 3.74 -38.18 10.43
N ASN A 198 4.91 -38.03 9.81
CA ASN A 198 6.16 -38.54 10.40
C ASN A 198 6.71 -37.60 11.49
N LYS A 199 7.85 -37.97 12.09
CA LYS A 199 8.54 -37.18 13.14
C LYS A 199 8.87 -35.73 12.73
N ASN A 200 9.02 -35.47 11.43
CA ASN A 200 9.30 -34.15 10.88
C ASN A 200 8.03 -33.46 10.35
N ARG A 201 6.85 -33.90 10.79
CA ARG A 201 5.53 -33.39 10.39
C ARG A 201 5.28 -33.45 8.87
N LYS A 202 5.97 -34.32 8.12
CA LYS A 202 5.65 -34.58 6.70
C LYS A 202 4.45 -35.51 6.60
N TYR A 203 3.50 -35.16 5.75
CA TYR A 203 2.25 -35.89 5.54
C TYR A 203 2.49 -37.29 4.96
N LEU A 204 1.89 -38.31 5.60
CA LEU A 204 1.97 -39.72 5.24
C LEU A 204 0.67 -40.27 4.65
N GLY A 205 -0.45 -39.56 4.80
CA GLY A 205 -1.77 -40.00 4.35
C GLY A 205 -2.88 -39.54 5.30
N PRO A 206 -4.14 -39.95 5.08
CA PRO A 206 -4.59 -41.03 4.20
C PRO A 206 -4.74 -40.65 2.71
N LEU A 207 -4.76 -39.35 2.38
CA LEU A 207 -4.78 -38.91 0.97
C LEU A 207 -3.43 -39.22 0.30
N PRO A 208 -3.39 -39.77 -0.92
CA PRO A 208 -2.14 -39.94 -1.67
C PRO A 208 -1.43 -38.61 -1.89
N THR A 209 -0.12 -38.64 -2.15
CA THR A 209 0.66 -37.41 -2.38
C THR A 209 0.41 -36.79 -3.76
N ALA A 210 -0.09 -37.58 -4.72
CA ALA A 210 -0.48 -37.12 -6.05
C ALA A 210 -1.91 -37.55 -6.38
N CYS A 211 -2.65 -36.68 -7.08
CA CYS A 211 -4.02 -36.95 -7.48
C CYS A 211 -4.17 -37.81 -8.74
N GLY A 212 -3.06 -38.10 -9.45
CA GLY A 212 -3.06 -38.91 -10.68
C GLY A 212 -3.57 -38.20 -11.95
N HIS A 213 -4.04 -36.96 -11.85
CA HIS A 213 -4.52 -36.16 -12.99
C HIS A 213 -3.45 -35.17 -13.50
N VAL A 214 -3.50 -34.84 -14.79
CA VAL A 214 -2.68 -33.79 -15.41
C VAL A 214 -3.44 -32.46 -15.33
N HIS A 215 -2.77 -31.41 -14.87
CA HIS A 215 -3.37 -30.09 -14.69
C HIS A 215 -2.52 -28.99 -15.35
N ASP A 216 -3.10 -28.27 -16.31
CA ASP A 216 -2.48 -27.09 -16.93
C ASP A 216 -2.67 -25.82 -16.09
N TYR A 217 -3.61 -25.85 -15.13
CA TYR A 217 -3.99 -24.71 -14.31
C TYR A 217 -3.28 -24.73 -12.94
N LYS A 218 -2.43 -23.72 -12.69
CA LYS A 218 -1.72 -23.55 -11.40
C LYS A 218 -2.50 -22.63 -10.46
N LEU A 219 -2.88 -23.14 -9.28
CA LEU A 219 -3.56 -22.39 -8.21
C LEU A 219 -2.70 -21.35 -7.51
N LEU A 220 -1.39 -21.52 -7.54
CA LEU A 220 -0.45 -20.54 -7.02
C LEU A 220 -0.33 -19.42 -8.06
N GLY A 221 -0.76 -18.22 -7.69
CA GLY A 221 -0.77 -17.04 -8.55
C GLY A 221 -2.04 -16.21 -8.40
N ARG A 222 -2.18 -15.17 -9.23
CA ARG A 222 -3.39 -14.31 -9.30
C ARG A 222 -4.11 -14.47 -10.63
N LEU A 223 -5.41 -14.24 -10.62
CA LEU A 223 -6.23 -14.10 -11.82
C LEU A 223 -6.11 -12.68 -12.38
N ALA A 224 -6.53 -12.51 -13.63
CA ALA A 224 -6.47 -11.23 -14.33
C ALA A 224 -7.28 -10.13 -13.61
N ASP A 225 -8.31 -10.51 -12.85
CA ASP A 225 -9.15 -9.65 -12.01
C ASP A 225 -8.49 -9.17 -10.70
N GLY A 226 -7.26 -9.60 -10.42
CA GLY A 226 -6.51 -9.22 -9.21
C GLY A 226 -6.85 -10.04 -7.97
N PHE A 227 -7.83 -10.94 -8.04
CA PHE A 227 -8.06 -11.94 -7.01
C PHE A 227 -6.97 -13.01 -7.06
N PHE A 228 -6.61 -13.61 -5.92
CA PHE A 228 -5.76 -14.80 -5.97
C PHE A 228 -6.46 -15.86 -6.83
N ARG A 229 -5.73 -16.69 -7.59
CA ARG A 229 -6.29 -17.82 -8.36
C ARG A 229 -7.08 -18.79 -7.47
N THR A 230 -6.98 -18.63 -6.16
CA THR A 230 -7.76 -19.31 -5.12
C THR A 230 -9.11 -18.66 -4.78
N SER A 231 -9.47 -17.49 -5.33
CA SER A 231 -10.66 -16.73 -4.90
C SER A 231 -11.95 -17.06 -5.65
N PRO A 232 -12.02 -17.18 -6.99
CA PRO A 232 -13.24 -17.63 -7.69
C PRO A 232 -13.52 -19.12 -7.57
N THR A 233 -12.64 -19.83 -6.89
CA THR A 233 -12.76 -21.24 -6.52
C THR A 233 -13.19 -21.41 -5.05
N ALA A 234 -13.61 -20.33 -4.38
CA ALA A 234 -14.17 -20.38 -3.03
C ALA A 234 -15.62 -20.89 -3.06
N ALA A 235 -16.32 -20.71 -4.18
CA ALA A 235 -17.64 -21.31 -4.41
C ALA A 235 -17.48 -22.81 -4.72
N TYR A 236 -18.40 -23.62 -4.21
CA TYR A 236 -18.51 -25.03 -4.60
C TYR A 236 -18.84 -25.16 -6.08
N LEU A 237 -18.15 -26.09 -6.73
CA LEU A 237 -18.42 -26.47 -8.10
C LEU A 237 -19.73 -27.26 -8.16
N ALA A 238 -20.40 -27.22 -9.31
CA ALA A 238 -21.68 -27.89 -9.51
C ALA A 238 -21.60 -29.39 -9.17
N GLU A 239 -20.50 -30.03 -9.58
CA GLU A 239 -20.23 -31.46 -9.34
C GLU A 239 -19.97 -31.76 -7.87
N MET A 240 -19.37 -30.82 -7.12
CA MET A 240 -19.18 -30.95 -5.66
C MET A 240 -20.51 -30.76 -4.91
N CYS A 241 -21.33 -29.79 -5.29
CA CYS A 241 -22.69 -29.60 -4.77
C CYS A 241 -23.56 -30.84 -5.03
N GLU A 242 -23.47 -31.41 -6.23
CA GLU A 242 -24.20 -32.63 -6.59
C GLU A 242 -23.72 -33.82 -5.77
N TRP A 243 -22.41 -34.01 -5.61
CA TRP A 243 -21.85 -35.07 -4.79
C TRP A 243 -22.28 -34.94 -3.31
N LEU A 244 -22.22 -33.73 -2.73
CA LEU A 244 -22.70 -33.46 -1.37
C LEU A 244 -24.20 -33.74 -1.22
N ALA A 245 -25.03 -33.32 -2.18
CA ALA A 245 -26.47 -33.60 -2.18
C ALA A 245 -26.74 -35.12 -2.23
N GLN A 246 -26.00 -35.85 -3.07
CA GLN A 246 -26.09 -37.31 -3.14
C GLN A 246 -25.64 -37.97 -1.83
N LEU A 247 -24.57 -37.47 -1.19
CA LEU A 247 -24.08 -37.97 0.09
C LEU A 247 -25.15 -37.84 1.19
N ILE A 248 -25.81 -36.68 1.26
CA ILE A 248 -26.90 -36.41 2.20
C ILE A 248 -28.08 -37.34 1.92
N VAL A 249 -28.57 -37.39 0.68
CA VAL A 249 -29.75 -38.19 0.34
C VAL A 249 -29.52 -39.69 0.56
N ARG A 250 -28.33 -40.22 0.21
CA ARG A 250 -27.95 -41.63 0.49
C ARG A 250 -27.95 -41.95 1.98
N SER A 251 -27.71 -40.95 2.83
CA SER A 251 -27.67 -41.13 4.28
C SER A 251 -29.05 -41.25 4.92
N PHE A 252 -30.10 -40.71 4.28
CA PHE A 252 -31.49 -40.83 4.73
C PHE A 252 -32.28 -41.92 3.99
N PHE A 253 -31.92 -42.22 2.74
CA PHE A 253 -32.68 -43.08 1.84
C PHE A 253 -31.75 -44.08 1.16
N GLU A 254 -31.34 -45.13 1.90
CA GLU A 254 -30.55 -46.25 1.35
C GLU A 254 -31.24 -46.85 0.11
N GLY A 255 -30.50 -47.00 -1.00
CA GLY A 255 -30.96 -47.64 -2.25
C GLY A 255 -31.73 -46.76 -3.25
N ALA A 256 -32.06 -45.50 -2.94
CA ALA A 256 -32.94 -44.67 -3.79
C ALA A 256 -32.32 -44.09 -5.09
N LEU A 257 -31.00 -44.19 -5.30
CA LEU A 257 -30.30 -43.58 -6.43
C LEU A 257 -29.80 -44.56 -7.52
N GLU A 258 -29.97 -45.87 -7.32
CA GLU A 258 -29.70 -46.93 -8.30
C GLU A 258 -31.02 -47.24 -9.05
N GLY A 259 -31.12 -46.86 -10.32
CA GLY A 259 -32.41 -46.71 -11.01
C GLY A 259 -33.13 -48.00 -11.46
N GLY A 260 -34.47 -47.97 -11.42
CA GLY A 260 -35.36 -48.69 -12.34
C GLY A 260 -36.24 -49.82 -11.76
N GLY A 261 -37.50 -49.52 -11.44
CA GLY A 261 -38.60 -50.49 -11.52
C GLY A 261 -39.26 -50.98 -10.21
N LYS A 262 -40.59 -50.75 -10.16
CA LYS A 262 -41.65 -51.31 -9.30
C LYS A 262 -41.83 -50.74 -7.89
N THR A 263 -43.08 -50.32 -7.69
CA THR A 263 -43.78 -49.90 -6.47
C THR A 263 -43.64 -50.91 -5.33
N THR A 264 -43.48 -50.44 -4.09
CA THR A 264 -44.30 -50.82 -2.91
C THR A 264 -43.91 -50.05 -1.64
N ASN A 265 -44.96 -49.51 -0.99
CA ASN A 265 -45.18 -49.14 0.41
C ASN A 265 -44.13 -48.35 1.24
N ALA A 266 -44.62 -47.19 1.69
CA ALA A 266 -44.07 -46.30 2.70
C ALA A 266 -43.63 -47.01 3.99
N ALA A 267 -42.46 -46.63 4.49
CA ALA A 267 -42.05 -46.86 5.88
C ALA A 267 -41.65 -45.52 6.52
N ARG A 268 -42.32 -45.21 7.64
CA ARG A 268 -42.13 -44.02 8.49
C ARG A 268 -40.70 -43.93 9.06
N PRO A 269 -40.20 -42.72 9.40
CA PRO A 269 -38.94 -42.57 10.11
C PRO A 269 -39.02 -43.18 11.53
N ARG A 270 -38.04 -44.03 11.88
CA ARG A 270 -37.87 -44.60 13.22
C ARG A 270 -37.37 -43.53 14.19
N LYS A 271 -38.09 -43.37 15.32
CA LYS A 271 -37.63 -42.66 16.51
C LYS A 271 -36.31 -43.26 17.00
N SER A 272 -35.25 -42.46 17.15
CA SER A 272 -34.04 -42.89 17.85
C SER A 272 -34.22 -42.70 19.37
N SER A 273 -34.27 -43.83 20.06
CA SER A 273 -34.09 -43.94 21.51
C SER A 273 -32.59 -44.01 21.80
N LEU A 274 -32.08 -43.05 22.55
CA LEU A 274 -30.73 -43.09 23.12
C LEU A 274 -30.63 -44.18 24.19
N LYS A 275 -29.67 -45.09 24.04
CA LYS A 275 -28.89 -45.66 25.15
C LYS A 275 -27.44 -45.93 24.67
N PRO A 276 -26.44 -45.78 25.56
CA PRO A 276 -25.04 -45.73 25.17
C PRO A 276 -24.38 -47.12 25.23
N ALA A 277 -23.43 -47.38 24.33
CA ALA A 277 -22.14 -48.02 24.64
C ALA A 277 -21.38 -48.36 23.34
N ALA A 278 -20.12 -47.94 23.34
CA ALA A 278 -18.90 -48.68 22.98
C ALA A 278 -18.83 -49.57 21.71
N ASP A 279 -17.63 -49.47 21.13
CA ASP A 279 -16.92 -50.44 20.30
C ASP A 279 -17.11 -50.45 18.77
N GLN A 280 -15.96 -50.12 18.14
CA GLN A 280 -15.32 -50.83 17.03
C GLN A 280 -15.93 -50.76 15.62
N ALA A 281 -15.22 -49.97 14.81
CA ALA A 281 -14.49 -50.42 13.62
C ALA A 281 -15.25 -51.09 12.44
N SER A 282 -15.02 -50.47 11.28
CA SER A 282 -14.67 -51.08 9.99
C SER A 282 -15.67 -50.97 8.83
N ARG A 283 -15.11 -50.46 7.71
CA ARG A 283 -15.35 -50.82 6.29
C ARG A 283 -16.62 -50.32 5.56
N ALA A 284 -16.44 -49.23 4.82
CA ALA A 284 -16.25 -49.15 3.35
C ALA A 284 -17.41 -49.42 2.36
N SER A 285 -17.48 -48.49 1.37
CA SER A 285 -17.89 -48.61 -0.04
C SER A 285 -19.39 -48.91 -0.33
N SER A 286 -20.11 -48.38 -1.32
CA SER A 286 -19.78 -47.67 -2.57
C SER A 286 -21.06 -47.50 -3.41
N VAL A 287 -21.23 -46.34 -4.09
CA VAL A 287 -21.52 -46.18 -5.56
C VAL A 287 -22.83 -46.81 -6.11
N ALA A 288 -23.77 -46.16 -6.83
CA ALA A 288 -23.68 -45.25 -7.99
C ALA A 288 -25.11 -44.72 -8.38
N ARG A 289 -25.31 -43.47 -8.82
CA ARG A 289 -25.47 -42.99 -10.23
C ARG A 289 -26.79 -43.39 -10.97
N HIS A 290 -27.61 -42.39 -11.34
CA HIS A 290 -27.75 -41.85 -12.71
C HIS A 290 -28.94 -40.87 -12.89
N THR A 291 -28.65 -39.79 -13.62
CA THR A 291 -29.44 -38.72 -14.30
C THR A 291 -30.38 -39.31 -15.40
N PRO A 292 -31.18 -38.57 -16.25
CA PRO A 292 -31.15 -37.14 -16.66
C PRO A 292 -32.56 -36.45 -16.82
N GLU A 293 -32.67 -35.11 -16.86
CA GLU A 293 -32.85 -34.16 -18.01
C GLU A 293 -34.28 -33.57 -18.18
N VAL A 294 -34.37 -32.24 -18.44
CA VAL A 294 -34.89 -31.57 -19.67
C VAL A 294 -35.21 -30.08 -19.38
N GLN A 295 -34.83 -29.23 -20.35
CA GLN A 295 -34.84 -27.76 -20.44
C GLN A 295 -36.21 -27.13 -20.78
N PHE A 296 -36.38 -25.81 -20.55
CA PHE A 296 -37.14 -24.88 -21.41
C PHE A 296 -36.62 -23.45 -21.29
N ALA A 297 -36.79 -22.65 -22.35
CA ALA A 297 -36.16 -21.36 -22.62
C ALA A 297 -37.15 -20.16 -22.68
N GLU A 298 -36.56 -18.96 -22.79
CA GLU A 298 -37.05 -17.64 -23.27
C GLU A 298 -37.74 -16.66 -22.28
N ALA A 299 -37.19 -15.44 -22.11
CA ALA A 299 -37.44 -14.26 -22.96
C ALA A 299 -36.79 -12.96 -22.38
N THR A 300 -36.34 -12.06 -23.26
CA THR A 300 -35.53 -10.83 -23.02
C THR A 300 -36.30 -9.52 -23.22
N VAL A 301 -35.96 -8.47 -22.43
CA VAL A 301 -36.07 -7.02 -22.79
C VAL A 301 -34.90 -6.22 -22.13
N PRO A 302 -34.26 -5.23 -22.80
CA PRO A 302 -32.92 -4.73 -22.43
C PRO A 302 -32.88 -3.37 -21.68
N ALA A 303 -31.79 -3.13 -20.93
CA ALA A 303 -31.46 -1.86 -20.25
C ALA A 303 -29.90 -1.62 -20.24
N PRO A 304 -29.41 -0.40 -20.01
CA PRO A 304 -28.37 0.28 -20.80
C PRO A 304 -26.94 -0.18 -20.54
N GLY A 305 -26.11 -0.03 -21.58
CA GLY A 305 -24.79 -0.65 -21.73
C GLY A 305 -23.79 -0.41 -20.59
N ASN A 306 -23.41 -1.51 -19.93
CA ASN A 306 -22.19 -1.62 -19.16
C ASN A 306 -20.98 -1.44 -20.07
N LEU A 307 -20.25 -0.33 -19.91
CA LEU A 307 -18.87 -0.21 -20.38
C LEU A 307 -18.03 -1.22 -19.59
N SER A 308 -17.71 -2.34 -20.22
CA SER A 308 -16.81 -3.36 -19.70
C SER A 308 -15.45 -2.73 -19.40
N GLU A 309 -15.11 -2.58 -18.11
CA GLU A 309 -13.76 -2.21 -17.72
C GLU A 309 -12.84 -3.43 -17.85
N ALA A 310 -11.99 -3.42 -18.89
CA ALA A 310 -10.83 -4.30 -18.97
C ALA A 310 -9.98 -4.17 -17.69
N VAL A 311 -9.77 -5.28 -16.99
CA VAL A 311 -9.01 -5.32 -15.73
C VAL A 311 -7.52 -5.47 -16.04
N ASP A 312 -6.80 -4.36 -16.15
CA ASP A 312 -5.33 -4.36 -16.15
C ASP A 312 -4.83 -4.68 -14.71
N SER A 313 -4.06 -5.76 -14.59
CA SER A 313 -3.67 -6.42 -13.31
C SER A 313 -2.40 -5.83 -12.67
N GLU A 314 -2.23 -5.96 -11.33
CA GLU A 314 -1.01 -5.55 -10.59
C GLU A 314 0.28 -6.26 -11.05
N ALA A 315 0.16 -7.38 -11.78
CA ALA A 315 1.30 -8.07 -12.37
C ALA A 315 2.00 -7.21 -13.45
N GLU A 316 1.24 -6.42 -14.21
CA GLU A 316 1.80 -5.53 -15.24
C GLU A 316 2.70 -4.45 -14.64
N ASP A 317 2.31 -3.82 -13.52
CA ASP A 317 3.12 -2.79 -12.88
C ASP A 317 4.45 -3.37 -12.31
N GLN A 318 4.46 -4.64 -11.88
CA GLN A 318 5.69 -5.35 -11.47
C GLN A 318 6.58 -5.75 -12.65
N GLU A 319 6.00 -6.08 -13.82
CA GLU A 319 6.77 -6.29 -15.05
C GLU A 319 7.39 -4.99 -15.55
N VAL A 320 6.65 -3.88 -15.49
CA VAL A 320 7.16 -2.54 -15.80
C VAL A 320 8.35 -2.18 -14.91
N ASP A 321 8.32 -2.50 -13.61
CA ASP A 321 9.45 -2.27 -12.70
C ASP A 321 10.72 -3.09 -13.05
N LYS A 322 10.56 -4.20 -13.78
CA LYS A 322 11.67 -5.02 -14.28
C LYS A 322 12.14 -4.59 -15.67
N MET A 323 11.36 -3.77 -16.38
CA MET A 323 11.76 -3.24 -17.68
C MET A 323 12.93 -2.27 -17.50
N SER A 324 13.88 -2.35 -18.44
CA SER A 324 15.10 -1.58 -18.36
C SER A 324 15.03 -0.24 -19.09
N PHE A 325 14.00 0.01 -19.93
CA PHE A 325 13.75 1.28 -20.64
C PHE A 325 15.01 1.92 -21.26
N SER A 326 15.80 1.14 -22.01
CA SER A 326 17.09 1.50 -22.60
C SER A 326 18.31 1.55 -21.65
N ASN A 327 18.14 1.19 -20.38
CA ASN A 327 19.21 1.06 -19.38
C ASN A 327 19.65 -0.40 -19.22
N GLN A 328 20.72 -0.67 -18.46
CA GLN A 328 21.22 -2.02 -18.22
C GLN A 328 20.95 -2.48 -16.77
N GLY A 329 20.32 -3.65 -16.61
CA GLY A 329 20.02 -4.25 -15.31
C GLY A 329 18.78 -3.64 -14.63
N PRO A 330 18.50 -4.00 -13.37
CA PRO A 330 17.36 -3.46 -12.63
C PRO A 330 17.61 -2.04 -12.11
N PRO A 331 16.56 -1.27 -11.76
CA PRO A 331 16.66 -0.01 -11.04
C PRO A 331 17.39 -0.15 -9.70
N ILE A 332 17.90 0.97 -9.16
CA ILE A 332 18.49 1.04 -7.82
C ILE A 332 17.43 0.60 -6.80
N THR A 333 17.83 -0.31 -5.91
CA THR A 333 17.05 -0.66 -4.71
C THR A 333 17.57 0.16 -3.56
N THR A 334 16.67 0.87 -2.90
CA THR A 334 16.94 1.69 -1.72
C THR A 334 16.62 0.88 -0.47
N PHE A 335 17.42 1.05 0.58
CA PHE A 335 17.20 0.47 1.90
C PHE A 335 17.13 1.60 2.91
N TRP A 336 15.99 1.73 3.58
CA TRP A 336 15.74 2.80 4.54
C TRP A 336 14.67 2.36 5.52
N ASP A 337 14.80 2.69 6.81
CA ASP A 337 13.79 2.31 7.82
C ASP A 337 13.51 0.80 7.84
N GLY A 338 14.56 -0.03 7.70
CA GLY A 338 14.45 -1.49 7.60
C GLY A 338 13.68 -2.00 6.37
N LYS A 339 13.37 -1.15 5.39
CA LYS A 339 12.56 -1.47 4.21
C LYS A 339 13.33 -1.29 2.93
N ALA A 340 13.24 -2.29 2.06
CA ALA A 340 13.70 -2.23 0.68
C ALA A 340 12.61 -1.67 -0.23
N ALA A 341 12.97 -0.80 -1.16
CA ALA A 341 12.05 -0.32 -2.19
C ALA A 341 12.78 0.18 -3.45
N PRO A 342 12.13 0.17 -4.63
CA PRO A 342 12.70 0.76 -5.84
C PRO A 342 12.92 2.27 -5.69
N PHE A 343 14.05 2.75 -6.21
CA PHE A 343 14.36 4.19 -6.28
C PHE A 343 13.33 4.94 -7.14
N ASN A 344 12.94 6.13 -6.67
CA ASN A 344 11.99 7.01 -7.35
C ASN A 344 12.52 8.46 -7.40
N ASP A 345 12.84 8.96 -8.59
CA ASP A 345 13.26 10.35 -8.79
C ASP A 345 12.10 11.34 -9.00
N GLY A 346 10.85 10.86 -9.09
CA GLY A 346 9.69 11.69 -9.42
C GLY A 346 9.49 11.90 -10.93
N PHE A 347 10.34 11.33 -11.79
CA PHE A 347 10.19 11.38 -13.26
C PHE A 347 9.57 10.11 -13.86
N GLY A 348 9.06 9.22 -13.01
CA GLY A 348 8.29 8.04 -13.39
C GLY A 348 9.12 6.77 -13.59
N LEU A 349 8.42 5.64 -13.79
CA LEU A 349 9.02 4.30 -13.79
C LEU A 349 10.03 4.10 -14.93
N CYS A 350 9.80 4.71 -16.09
CA CYS A 350 10.73 4.68 -17.22
C CYS A 350 11.87 5.70 -17.15
N SER A 351 12.04 6.41 -16.02
CA SER A 351 13.11 7.38 -15.87
C SER A 351 14.49 6.72 -15.76
N PRO A 352 15.49 7.12 -16.58
CA PRO A 352 16.85 6.62 -16.44
C PRO A 352 17.52 7.03 -15.11
N GLY A 353 17.00 8.04 -14.40
CA GLY A 353 17.50 8.47 -13.10
C GLY A 353 17.38 7.40 -12.01
N ARG A 354 16.49 6.42 -12.20
CA ARG A 354 16.35 5.24 -11.31
C ARG A 354 17.51 4.24 -11.42
N TRP A 355 18.39 4.37 -12.41
CA TRP A 355 19.58 3.53 -12.57
C TRP A 355 20.85 4.28 -12.17
N LEU A 356 21.87 3.53 -11.73
CA LEU A 356 23.21 4.07 -11.53
C LEU A 356 23.73 4.70 -12.84
N PRO A 357 24.45 5.84 -12.80
CA PRO A 357 24.93 6.52 -14.00
C PRO A 357 25.59 5.61 -15.04
N ALA A 358 26.48 4.71 -14.62
CA ALA A 358 27.18 3.78 -15.52
C ALA A 358 26.27 2.80 -16.29
N LYS A 359 25.03 2.60 -15.84
CA LYS A 359 24.02 1.71 -16.43
C LYS A 359 23.02 2.42 -17.35
N ARG A 360 23.04 3.75 -17.39
CA ARG A 360 22.06 4.54 -18.14
C ARG A 360 22.31 4.51 -19.63
N GLY A 361 21.23 4.39 -20.41
CA GLY A 361 21.25 4.47 -21.87
C GLY A 361 22.13 3.40 -22.55
N LYS A 362 22.45 2.28 -21.88
CA LYS A 362 23.31 1.20 -22.43
C LYS A 362 22.61 0.37 -23.51
N ASN A 363 21.29 0.22 -23.42
CA ASN A 363 20.44 -0.50 -24.36
C ASN A 363 19.71 0.42 -25.35
N MET A 364 20.10 1.70 -25.44
CA MET A 364 19.63 2.59 -26.53
C MET A 364 20.17 2.11 -27.87
N ASN A 365 19.33 2.18 -28.91
CA ASN A 365 19.77 1.93 -30.28
C ASN A 365 20.72 3.05 -30.77
N SER A 366 21.35 2.83 -31.94
CA SER A 366 22.31 3.77 -32.52
C SER A 366 21.72 5.17 -32.71
N ASP A 367 20.49 5.24 -33.21
CA ASP A 367 19.85 6.49 -33.61
C ASP A 367 19.42 7.32 -32.40
N GLN A 368 18.85 6.66 -31.38
CA GLN A 368 18.54 7.24 -30.08
C GLN A 368 19.79 7.82 -29.43
N ARG A 369 20.87 7.03 -29.39
CA ARG A 369 22.14 7.43 -28.79
C ARG A 369 22.75 8.61 -29.53
N GLU A 370 22.75 8.55 -30.86
CA GLU A 370 23.30 9.61 -31.71
C GLU A 370 22.52 10.91 -31.57
N PHE A 371 21.19 10.85 -31.52
CA PHE A 371 20.35 12.01 -31.25
C PHE A 371 20.64 12.63 -29.88
N CYS A 372 20.69 11.81 -28.81
CA CYS A 372 21.01 12.29 -27.47
C CYS A 372 22.40 12.94 -27.41
N LYS A 373 23.40 12.34 -28.06
CA LYS A 373 24.76 12.89 -28.16
C LYS A 373 24.79 14.23 -28.88
N LYS A 374 24.20 14.32 -30.09
CA LYS A 374 24.17 15.57 -30.86
C LYS A 374 23.55 16.72 -30.06
N LEU A 375 22.45 16.46 -29.37
CA LEU A 375 21.78 17.48 -28.57
C LEU A 375 22.56 17.82 -27.29
N ALA A 376 23.19 16.82 -26.64
CA ALA A 376 24.09 17.06 -25.51
C ALA A 376 25.33 17.88 -25.92
N ASP A 377 25.91 17.61 -27.09
CA ASP A 377 27.05 18.36 -27.63
C ASP A 377 26.68 19.81 -27.94
N LEU A 378 25.46 20.04 -28.43
CA LEU A 378 24.91 21.37 -28.67
C LEU A 378 24.84 22.16 -27.34
N LEU A 379 24.27 21.54 -26.30
CA LEU A 379 24.20 22.13 -24.95
C LEU A 379 25.61 22.36 -24.37
N ASP A 380 26.52 21.41 -24.55
CA ASP A 380 27.89 21.49 -24.05
C ASP A 380 28.67 22.64 -24.66
N LYS A 381 28.52 22.88 -25.98
CA LYS A 381 29.11 24.05 -26.65
C LYS A 381 28.63 25.35 -26.03
N MET A 382 27.33 25.45 -25.71
CA MET A 382 26.77 26.63 -25.05
C MET A 382 27.32 26.79 -23.62
N VAL A 383 27.36 25.70 -22.86
CA VAL A 383 27.90 25.69 -21.49
C VAL A 383 29.38 26.09 -21.45
N MET A 384 30.20 25.58 -22.38
CA MET A 384 31.62 25.92 -22.45
C MET A 384 31.85 27.39 -22.82
N ALA A 385 31.00 27.98 -23.65
CA ALA A 385 31.07 29.41 -23.95
C ALA A 385 30.87 30.28 -22.69
N LEU A 386 30.07 29.83 -21.73
CA LEU A 386 29.91 30.48 -20.42
C LEU A 386 31.17 30.36 -19.55
N ALA A 387 31.79 29.18 -19.53
CA ALA A 387 32.99 28.93 -18.74
C ALA A 387 34.22 29.71 -19.22
N LEU A 388 34.30 30.01 -20.51
CA LEU A 388 35.43 30.76 -21.11
C LEU A 388 35.32 32.29 -20.96
N GLY A 389 34.34 32.81 -20.18
CA GLY A 389 34.18 34.25 -19.96
C GLY A 389 33.87 35.05 -21.23
N LYS A 390 33.45 34.39 -22.32
CA LYS A 390 33.13 35.02 -23.62
C LYS A 390 31.79 35.75 -23.63
N VAL A 391 31.20 35.95 -22.46
CA VAL A 391 29.82 36.41 -22.29
C VAL A 391 29.84 37.66 -21.42
N LYS A 392 29.55 38.81 -22.06
CA LYS A 392 29.61 40.16 -21.46
C LYS A 392 28.30 40.60 -20.79
N GLU A 393 27.21 39.85 -20.99
CA GLU A 393 25.86 40.10 -20.45
C GLU A 393 25.19 38.77 -20.06
N GLN A 394 23.95 38.78 -19.53
CA GLN A 394 23.26 37.59 -19.01
C GLN A 394 23.41 36.35 -19.95
N PRO A 395 23.81 35.17 -19.43
CA PRO A 395 24.07 33.94 -20.21
C PRO A 395 22.96 33.48 -21.16
N PHE A 396 21.74 33.92 -20.91
CA PHE A 396 20.50 33.44 -21.52
C PHE A 396 19.83 34.54 -22.35
N SER A 397 20.60 35.34 -23.09
CA SER A 397 19.97 36.32 -24.00
C SER A 397 18.97 35.61 -24.92
N GLY A 398 17.83 36.25 -25.18
CA GLY A 398 16.75 35.67 -25.98
C GLY A 398 17.25 35.09 -27.30
N GLU A 399 18.14 35.83 -27.97
CA GLU A 399 18.77 35.44 -29.24
C GLU A 399 19.58 34.11 -29.15
N LYS A 400 20.39 33.92 -28.10
CA LYS A 400 21.18 32.68 -27.93
C LYS A 400 20.28 31.49 -27.62
N LEU A 401 19.25 31.70 -26.81
CA LEU A 401 18.27 30.66 -26.50
C LEU A 401 17.43 30.29 -27.73
N GLU A 402 17.04 31.27 -28.54
CA GLU A 402 16.36 31.05 -29.82
C GLU A 402 17.25 30.30 -30.80
N SER A 403 18.53 30.68 -30.93
CA SER A 403 19.49 29.94 -31.75
C SER A 403 19.64 28.48 -31.31
N LEU A 404 19.73 28.24 -29.99
CA LEU A 404 19.76 26.90 -29.41
C LEU A 404 18.49 26.10 -29.76
N ARG A 405 17.31 26.71 -29.59
CA ARG A 405 16.01 26.09 -29.91
C ARG A 405 15.88 25.80 -31.40
N SER A 406 16.32 26.69 -32.28
CA SER A 406 16.31 26.50 -33.73
C SER A 406 17.22 25.32 -34.14
N GLN A 407 18.43 25.24 -33.58
CA GLN A 407 19.33 24.12 -33.82
C GLN A 407 18.77 22.79 -33.26
N TRP A 408 18.10 22.82 -32.11
CA TRP A 408 17.40 21.65 -31.58
C TRP A 408 16.25 21.21 -32.50
N CYS A 409 15.40 22.13 -32.94
CA CYS A 409 14.27 21.85 -33.82
C CYS A 409 14.74 21.27 -35.17
N ALA A 410 15.87 21.74 -35.70
CA ALA A 410 16.46 21.20 -36.94
C ALA A 410 16.89 19.72 -36.84
N LEU A 411 17.04 19.17 -35.63
CA LEU A 411 17.35 17.74 -35.41
C LEU A 411 16.09 16.85 -35.38
N LEU A 412 14.90 17.45 -35.43
CA LEU A 412 13.62 16.78 -35.24
C LEU A 412 12.90 16.52 -36.57
N PRO A 413 11.96 15.55 -36.63
CA PRO A 413 11.31 15.16 -37.89
C PRO A 413 10.49 16.27 -38.53
N ASP A 414 9.86 17.13 -37.73
CA ASP A 414 9.14 18.31 -38.21
C ASP A 414 9.64 19.56 -37.47
N PRO A 415 10.72 20.20 -37.98
CA PRO A 415 11.32 21.38 -37.37
C PRO A 415 10.37 22.58 -37.27
N ALA A 416 9.46 22.74 -38.25
CA ALA A 416 8.55 23.87 -38.30
C ALA A 416 7.51 23.77 -37.18
N GLN A 417 6.91 22.59 -36.99
CA GLN A 417 6.02 22.34 -35.87
C GLN A 417 6.78 22.37 -34.54
N ALA A 418 7.98 21.79 -34.47
CA ALA A 418 8.79 21.77 -33.26
C ALA A 418 9.13 23.19 -32.74
N ALA A 419 9.38 24.14 -33.65
CA ALA A 419 9.67 25.52 -33.30
C ALA A 419 8.43 26.29 -32.80
N SER A 420 7.22 25.79 -33.05
CA SER A 420 5.99 26.43 -32.60
C SER A 420 5.76 26.23 -31.10
N VAL A 421 5.24 27.27 -30.45
CA VAL A 421 4.84 27.22 -29.04
C VAL A 421 3.31 27.28 -29.01
N PRO A 422 2.62 26.29 -28.42
CA PRO A 422 1.18 26.32 -28.29
C PRO A 422 0.69 27.59 -27.57
N GLU A 423 -0.50 28.06 -27.94
CA GLU A 423 -1.11 29.21 -27.29
C GLU A 423 -1.20 29.00 -25.77
N PHE A 424 -0.88 30.05 -25.00
CA PHE A 424 -0.85 30.04 -23.54
C PHE A 424 0.16 29.09 -22.86
N GLN A 425 1.09 28.51 -23.63
CA GLN A 425 2.17 27.68 -23.09
C GLN A 425 3.52 28.40 -23.17
N PRO A 426 4.41 28.27 -22.16
CA PRO A 426 5.81 28.71 -22.30
C PRO A 426 6.72 27.59 -22.85
N PHE A 427 6.22 26.36 -22.92
CA PHE A 427 6.99 25.18 -23.28
C PHE A 427 6.93 24.90 -24.79
N LEU A 428 8.08 24.54 -25.39
CA LEU A 428 8.15 23.97 -26.74
C LEU A 428 7.68 22.51 -26.70
N LEU A 429 6.37 22.30 -26.51
CA LEU A 429 5.78 20.98 -26.32
C LEU A 429 5.93 20.10 -27.57
N PHE A 430 5.85 20.66 -28.77
CA PHE A 430 6.07 19.92 -30.01
C PHE A 430 7.52 19.42 -30.11
N ALA A 431 8.51 20.28 -29.85
CA ALA A 431 9.91 19.86 -29.82
C ALA A 431 10.19 18.81 -28.74
N LEU A 432 9.61 18.96 -27.55
CA LEU A 432 9.72 17.98 -26.46
C LEU A 432 9.11 16.63 -26.85
N GLY A 433 7.89 16.63 -27.41
CA GLY A 433 7.19 15.42 -27.85
C GLY A 433 7.95 14.67 -28.95
N GLN A 434 8.39 15.37 -30.00
CA GLN A 434 9.19 14.79 -31.07
C GLN A 434 10.54 14.25 -30.55
N SER A 435 11.18 14.95 -29.61
CA SER A 435 12.43 14.48 -28.98
C SER A 435 12.22 13.21 -28.17
N LEU A 436 11.17 13.17 -27.35
CA LEU A 436 10.81 12.00 -26.54
C LEU A 436 10.47 10.79 -27.43
N CYS A 437 9.80 11.02 -28.56
CA CYS A 437 9.57 10.00 -29.58
C CYS A 437 10.90 9.46 -30.13
N LYS A 438 11.83 10.32 -30.56
CA LYS A 438 13.16 9.89 -31.04
C LYS A 438 13.97 9.16 -29.97
N MET A 439 13.77 9.51 -28.69
CA MET A 439 14.42 8.88 -27.55
C MET A 439 13.76 7.55 -27.12
N GLY A 440 12.63 7.17 -27.72
CA GLY A 440 11.87 5.97 -27.35
C GLY A 440 11.17 6.07 -25.99
N ASP A 441 10.80 7.27 -25.54
CA ASP A 441 10.05 7.44 -24.30
C ASP A 441 8.60 6.98 -24.47
N PRO A 442 8.05 6.11 -23.62
CA PRO A 442 6.72 5.53 -23.84
C PRO A 442 5.55 6.52 -23.66
N ASP A 443 5.79 7.73 -23.14
CA ASP A 443 4.75 8.72 -22.83
C ASP A 443 4.74 9.91 -23.79
N TRP A 444 5.46 9.83 -24.90
CA TRP A 444 5.69 10.98 -25.79
C TRP A 444 4.41 11.55 -26.41
N GLN A 445 3.41 10.70 -26.68
CA GLN A 445 2.17 11.10 -27.38
C GLN A 445 1.34 12.11 -26.59
N VAL A 446 1.27 11.98 -25.26
CA VAL A 446 0.47 12.91 -24.44
C VAL A 446 1.02 14.34 -24.47
N ILE A 447 2.27 14.53 -24.88
CA ILE A 447 2.90 15.86 -24.94
C ILE A 447 2.26 16.72 -26.03
N ALA A 448 2.11 16.18 -27.24
CA ALA A 448 1.62 16.94 -28.38
C ALA A 448 0.90 16.15 -29.48
N ASP A 449 0.88 14.81 -29.41
CA ASP A 449 0.33 13.92 -30.45
C ASP A 449 -0.91 13.17 -29.93
N SER A 450 -1.88 13.94 -29.43
CA SER A 450 -3.17 13.44 -28.97
C SER A 450 -4.20 14.59 -28.92
N PRO A 451 -5.50 14.33 -29.15
CA PRO A 451 -6.54 15.35 -29.01
C PRO A 451 -6.57 16.00 -27.62
N ASP A 452 -6.25 15.23 -26.58
CA ASP A 452 -6.21 15.62 -25.17
C ASP A 452 -4.75 15.73 -24.67
N SER A 453 -3.85 16.28 -25.48
CA SER A 453 -2.42 16.45 -25.18
C SER A 453 -2.12 17.71 -24.36
N TYR A 454 -0.89 17.90 -23.87
CA TYR A 454 -0.47 19.16 -23.24
C TYR A 454 -0.47 20.35 -24.20
N ALA A 455 -0.29 20.10 -25.51
CA ALA A 455 -0.30 21.14 -26.54
C ALA A 455 -1.73 21.62 -26.86
N SER A 456 -2.72 20.72 -26.90
CA SER A 456 -4.13 21.05 -27.14
C SER A 456 -4.96 21.30 -25.87
N GLY A 457 -4.44 20.87 -24.72
CA GLY A 457 -5.05 20.98 -23.40
C GLY A 457 -5.51 19.63 -22.86
N VAL A 458 -5.04 19.27 -21.66
CA VAL A 458 -5.40 18.01 -21.00
C VAL A 458 -6.72 18.16 -20.22
N PRO A 459 -7.52 17.09 -20.06
CA PRO A 459 -8.82 17.21 -19.42
C PRO A 459 -8.73 17.35 -17.90
N VAL A 460 -9.74 17.97 -17.31
CA VAL A 460 -9.91 18.09 -15.85
C VAL A 460 -10.19 16.71 -15.24
N GLY A 461 -10.94 15.86 -15.93
CA GLY A 461 -11.23 14.48 -15.51
C GLY A 461 -12.69 14.21 -15.14
N VAL A 462 -13.56 15.22 -15.20
CA VAL A 462 -15.00 15.08 -14.94
C VAL A 462 -15.69 14.40 -16.12
N GLY A 463 -16.43 13.32 -15.85
CA GLY A 463 -17.22 12.61 -16.86
C GLY A 463 -16.38 11.87 -17.92
N ILE A 464 -15.08 11.67 -17.66
CA ILE A 464 -14.21 10.94 -18.57
C ILE A 464 -13.39 9.88 -17.82
N LYS A 465 -13.10 8.77 -18.51
CA LYS A 465 -12.15 7.78 -18.02
C LYS A 465 -10.73 8.28 -18.30
N MET A 466 -10.06 8.76 -17.25
CA MET A 466 -8.68 9.23 -17.35
C MET A 466 -7.76 8.15 -17.94
N PRO A 467 -6.80 8.50 -18.82
CA PRO A 467 -5.87 7.53 -19.39
C PRO A 467 -4.91 6.96 -18.33
N ARG A 468 -4.42 5.73 -18.53
CA ARG A 468 -3.32 5.13 -17.75
C ARG A 468 -1.99 5.40 -18.44
N ALA A 469 -0.99 5.85 -17.69
CA ALA A 469 0.39 5.90 -18.14
C ALA A 469 1.22 4.81 -17.46
N LYS A 470 0.94 3.54 -17.78
CA LYS A 470 1.47 2.36 -17.06
C LYS A 470 3.00 2.27 -17.01
N PHE A 471 3.69 2.78 -18.03
CA PHE A 471 5.16 2.81 -18.06
C PHE A 471 5.77 3.98 -17.28
N VAL A 472 4.95 4.91 -16.79
CA VAL A 472 5.39 6.11 -16.06
C VAL A 472 4.95 6.04 -14.60
N PHE A 473 3.75 5.55 -14.32
CA PHE A 473 3.18 5.52 -12.97
C PHE A 473 2.58 4.17 -12.64
N ARG A 474 2.73 3.78 -11.37
CA ARG A 474 1.99 2.65 -10.79
C ARG A 474 0.50 2.97 -10.76
N LYS A 475 -0.33 1.94 -10.81
CA LYS A 475 -1.78 2.08 -10.69
C LYS A 475 -2.15 2.72 -9.36
N LYS A 476 -3.05 3.69 -9.41
CA LYS A 476 -3.71 4.20 -8.20
C LYS A 476 -4.70 3.15 -7.71
N VAL A 477 -4.58 2.76 -6.45
CA VAL A 477 -5.44 1.76 -5.81
C VAL A 477 -6.30 2.34 -4.69
N LYS A 478 -6.01 3.58 -4.28
CA LYS A 478 -6.74 4.29 -3.22
C LYS A 478 -7.00 5.72 -3.65
N TRP A 479 -8.24 6.13 -3.48
CA TRP A 479 -8.71 7.49 -3.73
C TRP A 479 -9.09 8.14 -2.42
N ARG A 480 -8.94 9.46 -2.38
CA ARG A 480 -9.46 10.26 -1.28
C ARG A 480 -10.98 10.22 -1.35
N LYS A 481 -11.63 9.96 -0.21
CA LYS A 481 -13.06 10.23 -0.05
C LYS A 481 -13.23 11.74 0.12
N TYR A 482 -14.01 12.34 -0.77
CA TYR A 482 -14.38 13.75 -0.68
C TYR A 482 -15.72 13.87 0.02
N ASP A 483 -16.03 15.07 0.50
CA ASP A 483 -17.31 15.38 1.12
C ASP A 483 -18.48 15.23 0.14
N ASP A 484 -19.63 14.77 0.63
CA ASP A 484 -20.84 14.45 -0.13
C ASP A 484 -21.88 15.59 -0.12
N SER A 485 -21.42 16.83 0.10
CA SER A 485 -22.21 18.06 -0.03
C SER A 485 -23.12 18.06 -1.28
N GLU A 486 -24.28 18.71 -1.16
CA GLU A 486 -25.21 18.90 -2.28
C GLU A 486 -24.56 19.63 -3.46
N ALA A 487 -25.01 19.31 -4.67
CA ALA A 487 -24.46 19.89 -5.89
C ALA A 487 -24.97 21.33 -6.09
N ILE A 488 -24.11 22.30 -5.83
CA ILE A 488 -24.35 23.74 -6.03
C ILE A 488 -23.31 24.24 -7.03
N PHE A 489 -23.74 24.50 -8.27
CA PHE A 489 -22.85 24.90 -9.36
C PHE A 489 -22.55 26.39 -9.42
N ASP A 490 -23.18 27.18 -8.54
CA ASP A 490 -22.88 28.60 -8.35
C ASP A 490 -22.65 28.88 -6.85
N MET A 491 -21.38 28.78 -6.44
CA MET A 491 -20.98 28.89 -5.04
C MET A 491 -20.55 30.31 -4.67
N LYS A 492 -20.84 30.66 -3.42
CA LYS A 492 -20.38 31.90 -2.78
C LYS A 492 -18.96 31.74 -2.23
N ASN A 493 -18.20 32.83 -2.22
CA ASN A 493 -16.85 32.83 -1.67
C ASN A 493 -16.85 32.62 -0.15
N TYR A 494 -15.74 32.12 0.39
CA TYR A 494 -15.57 31.98 1.84
C TYR A 494 -15.24 33.33 2.49
N SER A 495 -15.53 33.46 3.79
CA SER A 495 -15.18 34.65 4.60
C SER A 495 -13.72 35.09 4.46
N SER A 496 -12.80 34.12 4.32
CA SER A 496 -11.38 34.41 4.08
C SER A 496 -11.11 35.18 2.78
N ALA A 497 -11.90 34.96 1.72
CA ALA A 497 -11.77 35.66 0.45
C ALA A 497 -12.45 37.03 0.48
N HIS A 498 -13.58 37.17 1.19
CA HIS A 498 -14.26 38.46 1.37
C HIS A 498 -13.38 39.51 2.03
N ALA A 499 -12.47 39.10 2.91
CA ALA A 499 -11.53 40.01 3.57
C ALA A 499 -10.48 40.61 2.62
N VAL A 500 -10.33 40.09 1.38
CA VAL A 500 -9.23 40.41 0.46
C VAL A 500 -9.65 40.42 -1.02
N GLU A 501 -10.89 40.81 -1.31
CA GLU A 501 -11.47 40.75 -2.67
C GLU A 501 -10.64 41.54 -3.70
N ASP A 502 -10.14 42.73 -3.35
CA ASP A 502 -9.30 43.56 -4.22
C ASP A 502 -7.98 42.88 -4.60
N ASP A 503 -7.37 42.16 -3.65
CA ASP A 503 -6.12 41.43 -3.91
C ASP A 503 -6.36 40.21 -4.81
N LEU A 504 -7.52 39.55 -4.67
CA LEU A 504 -7.92 38.45 -5.55
C LEU A 504 -8.18 38.96 -6.98
N GLU A 505 -8.90 40.07 -7.14
CA GLU A 505 -9.14 40.69 -8.44
C GLU A 505 -7.82 41.10 -9.11
N LYS A 506 -6.90 41.77 -8.39
CA LYS A 506 -5.56 42.09 -8.91
C LYS A 506 -4.81 40.83 -9.34
N GLN A 507 -4.89 39.75 -8.56
CA GLN A 507 -4.27 38.48 -8.93
C GLN A 507 -4.88 37.93 -10.23
N PHE A 508 -6.21 37.94 -10.37
CA PHE A 508 -6.90 37.43 -11.55
C PHE A 508 -6.59 38.26 -12.81
N ARG A 509 -6.54 39.58 -12.69
CA ARG A 509 -6.07 40.48 -13.77
C ARG A 509 -4.62 40.18 -14.18
N SER A 510 -3.74 39.91 -13.22
CA SER A 510 -2.36 39.51 -13.54
C SER A 510 -2.27 38.15 -14.24
N GLU A 511 -3.19 37.23 -13.94
CA GLU A 511 -3.28 35.93 -14.60
C GLU A 511 -3.94 36.05 -15.99
N GLU A 512 -4.88 36.97 -16.17
CA GLU A 512 -5.49 37.34 -17.45
C GLU A 512 -4.45 37.88 -18.44
N LEU A 513 -3.59 38.80 -18.02
CA LEU A 513 -2.50 39.34 -18.84
C LEU A 513 -1.52 38.26 -19.32
N LEU A 514 -1.44 37.14 -18.60
CA LEU A 514 -0.63 35.99 -18.97
C LEU A 514 -1.41 34.94 -19.78
N GLY A 515 -2.66 35.24 -20.16
CA GLY A 515 -3.56 34.37 -20.89
C GLY A 515 -4.09 33.18 -20.08
N MET A 516 -3.82 33.11 -18.77
CA MET A 516 -4.15 31.95 -17.93
C MET A 516 -5.65 31.85 -17.62
N MET A 517 -6.37 32.97 -17.72
CA MET A 517 -7.81 33.09 -17.51
C MET A 517 -8.38 34.26 -18.31
N TYR A 518 -9.70 34.38 -18.35
CA TYR A 518 -10.39 35.51 -18.97
C TYR A 518 -11.69 35.86 -18.23
N PRO A 519 -12.09 37.14 -18.28
CA PRO A 519 -13.38 37.60 -17.77
C PRO A 519 -14.48 37.34 -18.81
N THR A 520 -15.68 37.02 -18.33
CA THR A 520 -16.89 36.91 -19.13
C THR A 520 -18.12 37.18 -18.26
N SER A 521 -19.31 37.25 -18.85
CA SER A 521 -20.57 37.35 -18.10
C SER A 521 -21.13 35.95 -17.79
N MET A 522 -21.99 35.86 -16.78
CA MET A 522 -22.72 34.60 -16.48
C MET A 522 -23.53 34.10 -17.69
N ALA A 523 -24.14 35.01 -18.47
CA ALA A 523 -24.92 34.64 -19.64
C ALA A 523 -24.07 33.95 -20.71
N VAL A 524 -22.93 34.55 -21.05
CA VAL A 524 -21.98 33.98 -22.03
C VAL A 524 -21.36 32.69 -21.50
N ALA A 525 -20.98 32.65 -20.21
CA ALA A 525 -20.43 31.43 -19.61
C ALA A 525 -21.41 30.24 -19.66
N ARG A 526 -22.72 30.48 -19.44
CA ARG A 526 -23.76 29.44 -19.55
C ARG A 526 -24.01 29.00 -21.00
N GLN A 527 -23.84 29.91 -21.95
CA GLN A 527 -23.92 29.59 -23.38
C GLN A 527 -22.73 28.71 -23.81
N ASP A 528 -21.52 29.09 -23.41
CA ASP A 528 -20.30 28.35 -23.74
C ASP A 528 -20.21 27.00 -23.00
N TYR A 529 -20.75 26.92 -21.78
CA TYR A 529 -20.67 25.76 -20.89
C TYR A 529 -22.04 25.42 -20.29
N PRO A 530 -22.95 24.78 -21.06
CA PRO A 530 -24.31 24.51 -20.62
C PRO A 530 -24.38 23.44 -19.51
N GLY A 531 -25.40 23.55 -18.66
CA GLY A 531 -25.72 22.56 -17.62
C GLY A 531 -24.61 22.42 -16.57
N SER A 532 -24.25 21.18 -16.25
CA SER A 532 -23.23 20.85 -15.21
C SER A 532 -21.78 21.13 -15.62
N ARG A 533 -21.57 21.68 -16.83
CA ARG A 533 -20.26 22.04 -17.37
C ARG A 533 -19.76 23.40 -16.91
N LEU A 534 -20.66 24.28 -16.46
CA LEU A 534 -20.29 25.51 -15.76
C LEU A 534 -20.39 25.28 -14.25
N ARG A 535 -19.27 25.43 -13.55
CA ARG A 535 -19.19 25.33 -12.09
C ARG A 535 -18.42 26.54 -11.58
N VAL A 536 -19.14 27.50 -11.02
CA VAL A 536 -18.56 28.70 -10.42
C VAL A 536 -18.20 28.37 -8.98
N ALA A 537 -16.92 28.10 -8.75
CA ALA A 537 -16.43 27.59 -7.48
C ALA A 537 -16.07 28.70 -6.49
N ALA A 538 -16.36 28.43 -5.21
CA ALA A 538 -15.98 29.29 -4.10
C ALA A 538 -14.47 29.53 -4.09
N GLN A 539 -14.07 30.77 -3.82
CA GLN A 539 -12.69 31.12 -3.50
C GLN A 539 -12.51 31.25 -1.99
N GLY A 540 -11.39 30.74 -1.48
CA GLY A 540 -10.80 31.13 -0.20
C GLY A 540 -9.51 31.91 -0.42
N ALA A 541 -8.97 32.51 0.63
CA ALA A 541 -7.68 33.18 0.56
C ALA A 541 -6.74 32.74 1.68
N LEU A 542 -5.50 32.45 1.31
CA LEU A 542 -4.44 32.13 2.26
C LEU A 542 -3.41 33.26 2.29
N ARG A 543 -3.19 33.84 3.47
CA ARG A 543 -2.14 34.83 3.68
C ARG A 543 -0.77 34.17 3.65
N LYS A 544 0.15 34.73 2.86
CA LYS A 544 1.55 34.32 2.80
C LYS A 544 2.38 35.07 3.86
N PRO A 545 3.59 34.57 4.20
CA PRO A 545 4.49 35.25 5.14
C PRO A 545 4.89 36.66 4.71
N ASP A 546 4.94 36.93 3.40
CA ASP A 546 5.25 38.24 2.82
C ASP A 546 4.06 39.24 2.89
N GLY A 547 2.94 38.84 3.51
CA GLY A 547 1.73 39.64 3.63
C GLY A 547 0.78 39.55 2.44
N SER A 548 1.23 39.02 1.29
CA SER A 548 0.39 38.83 0.10
C SER A 548 -0.58 37.66 0.27
N TYR A 549 -1.64 37.61 -0.53
CA TYR A 549 -2.61 36.52 -0.49
C TYR A 549 -2.44 35.55 -1.67
N ARG A 550 -2.95 34.33 -1.48
CA ARG A 550 -3.08 33.31 -2.52
C ARG A 550 -4.54 32.87 -2.59
N ALA A 551 -5.13 33.01 -3.77
CA ALA A 551 -6.43 32.42 -4.07
C ALA A 551 -6.42 30.90 -3.92
N LEU A 552 -7.42 30.35 -3.23
CA LEU A 552 -7.70 28.92 -3.11
C LEU A 552 -9.02 28.62 -3.81
N HIS A 553 -8.99 27.84 -4.87
CA HIS A 553 -10.19 27.49 -5.62
C HIS A 553 -10.78 26.18 -5.09
N ASP A 554 -12.03 26.20 -4.63
CA ASP A 554 -12.65 25.01 -4.07
C ASP A 554 -13.31 24.14 -5.14
N GLY A 555 -12.60 23.10 -5.58
CA GLY A 555 -13.15 22.09 -6.49
C GLY A 555 -14.01 21.02 -5.82
N THR A 556 -14.25 21.08 -4.51
CA THR A 556 -14.86 19.99 -3.72
C THR A 556 -16.26 20.34 -3.26
N HIS A 557 -16.41 21.36 -2.41
CA HIS A 557 -17.69 21.65 -1.77
C HIS A 557 -18.64 22.38 -2.74
N GLY A 558 -19.88 21.89 -2.85
CA GLY A 558 -20.90 22.41 -3.76
C GLY A 558 -20.63 22.11 -5.23
N GLY A 559 -19.51 22.61 -5.76
CA GLY A 559 -19.12 22.43 -7.16
C GLY A 559 -18.76 20.99 -7.53
N ARG A 560 -18.34 20.15 -6.57
CA ARG A 560 -18.11 18.69 -6.71
C ARG A 560 -17.21 18.25 -7.87
N VAL A 561 -16.35 19.12 -8.40
CA VAL A 561 -15.43 18.80 -9.51
C VAL A 561 -14.50 17.66 -9.12
N ASN A 562 -13.94 17.70 -7.91
CA ASN A 562 -12.99 16.72 -7.40
C ASN A 562 -13.64 15.36 -7.12
N ASN A 563 -14.92 15.36 -6.75
CA ASN A 563 -15.70 14.15 -6.49
C ASN A 563 -15.86 13.29 -7.75
N GLU A 564 -15.87 13.92 -8.92
CA GLU A 564 -16.04 13.26 -10.21
C GLU A 564 -14.70 12.94 -10.92
N ILE A 565 -13.56 13.30 -10.32
CA ILE A 565 -12.24 13.03 -10.88
C ILE A 565 -11.73 11.67 -10.37
N LEU A 566 -11.58 10.72 -11.28
CA LEU A 566 -10.97 9.41 -11.00
C LEU A 566 -9.61 9.27 -11.70
N MET A 567 -8.55 9.75 -11.04
CA MET A 567 -7.18 9.51 -11.50
C MET A 567 -6.82 8.03 -11.40
N ARG A 568 -6.28 7.42 -12.45
CA ARG A 568 -5.94 5.99 -12.44
C ARG A 568 -4.48 5.69 -12.12
N ASP A 569 -3.64 6.72 -12.05
CA ASP A 569 -2.20 6.65 -11.84
C ASP A 569 -1.81 7.24 -10.46
N GLN A 570 -0.85 6.60 -9.79
CA GLN A 570 -0.33 7.05 -8.50
C GLN A 570 0.91 7.90 -8.71
N LEU A 571 0.83 9.18 -8.32
CA LEU A 571 2.03 10.02 -8.19
C LEU A 571 2.91 9.51 -7.06
N GLU A 572 4.20 9.45 -7.33
CA GLU A 572 5.20 9.05 -6.37
C GLU A 572 6.25 10.14 -6.29
N PHE A 573 6.60 10.54 -5.07
CA PHE A 573 7.57 11.60 -4.84
C PHE A 573 8.83 11.05 -4.17
N PRO A 574 10.02 11.52 -4.58
CA PRO A 574 11.28 11.24 -3.87
C PRO A 574 11.21 11.74 -2.42
N GLY A 575 12.00 11.13 -1.55
CA GLY A 575 12.19 11.58 -0.18
C GLY A 575 13.59 11.24 0.36
N PRO A 576 13.75 11.23 1.69
CA PRO A 576 15.04 11.01 2.34
C PRO A 576 15.73 9.70 1.95
N ARG A 577 14.93 8.65 1.70
CA ARG A 577 15.40 7.34 1.24
C ARG A 577 16.14 7.41 -0.10
N GLU A 578 15.57 8.11 -1.08
CA GLU A 578 16.21 8.27 -2.38
C GLU A 578 17.45 9.16 -2.28
N ASP A 579 17.42 10.16 -1.42
CA ASP A 579 18.56 11.04 -1.17
C ASP A 579 19.73 10.28 -0.55
N ALA A 580 19.46 9.44 0.45
CA ALA A 580 20.44 8.56 1.05
C ALA A 580 21.03 7.57 0.04
N ALA A 581 20.19 6.97 -0.81
CA ALA A 581 20.67 6.06 -1.86
C ALA A 581 21.55 6.78 -2.91
N ALA A 582 21.20 8.02 -3.29
CA ALA A 582 22.01 8.83 -4.18
C ALA A 582 23.36 9.23 -3.54
N MET A 583 23.36 9.57 -2.25
CA MET A 583 24.56 9.85 -1.46
C MET A 583 25.46 8.62 -1.34
N GLU A 584 24.91 7.43 -1.07
CA GLU A 584 25.71 6.21 -1.00
C GLU A 584 26.30 5.83 -2.36
N ALA A 585 25.53 5.99 -3.44
CA ALA A 585 26.04 5.79 -4.80
C ALA A 585 27.18 6.79 -5.13
N ALA A 586 27.04 8.04 -4.72
CA ALA A 586 28.08 9.07 -4.84
C ALA A 586 29.34 8.70 -4.07
N ARG A 587 29.21 8.32 -2.79
CA ARG A 587 30.32 7.91 -1.94
C ARG A 587 31.10 6.73 -2.53
N ARG A 588 30.39 5.71 -3.04
CA ARG A 588 31.01 4.46 -3.53
C ARG A 588 31.59 4.56 -4.95
N VAL A 589 30.90 5.24 -5.87
CA VAL A 589 31.20 5.15 -7.30
C VAL A 589 32.09 6.28 -7.78
N ILE A 590 31.91 7.49 -7.26
CA ILE A 590 32.72 8.67 -7.63
C ILE A 590 33.12 9.41 -6.36
N PRO A 591 34.10 8.91 -5.60
CA PRO A 591 34.60 9.62 -4.44
C PRO A 591 35.11 11.01 -4.85
N GLY A 592 34.73 12.04 -4.11
CA GLY A 592 35.08 13.44 -4.39
C GLY A 592 33.98 14.43 -4.04
N VAL A 593 34.20 15.69 -4.42
CA VAL A 593 33.27 16.79 -4.16
C VAL A 593 32.04 16.69 -5.05
N HIS A 594 30.88 16.57 -4.43
CA HIS A 594 29.59 16.63 -5.08
C HIS A 594 28.96 18.00 -4.85
N PHE A 595 28.28 18.52 -5.87
CA PHE A 595 27.61 19.80 -5.80
C PHE A 595 26.13 19.62 -6.12
N CYS A 596 25.28 20.23 -5.30
CA CYS A 596 23.84 20.15 -5.44
C CYS A 596 23.25 21.54 -5.74
N LEU A 597 22.23 21.56 -6.58
CA LEU A 597 21.45 22.74 -6.94
C LEU A 597 19.97 22.39 -6.85
N ALA A 598 19.19 23.26 -6.22
CA ALA A 598 17.73 23.22 -6.25
C ALA A 598 17.18 24.43 -7.00
N ALA A 599 16.08 24.21 -7.70
CA ALA A 599 15.32 25.22 -8.42
C ALA A 599 13.82 24.97 -8.27
N ASP A 600 13.02 26.02 -8.39
CA ASP A 600 11.56 25.98 -8.24
C ASP A 600 10.92 26.40 -9.56
N VAL A 601 9.96 25.63 -10.06
CA VAL A 601 9.23 25.97 -11.30
C VAL A 601 8.07 26.90 -10.99
N ARG A 602 8.15 28.14 -11.49
CA ARG A 602 7.20 29.20 -11.20
C ARG A 602 5.82 28.89 -11.78
N LYS A 603 4.81 28.92 -10.88
CA LYS A 603 3.41 28.65 -11.21
C LYS A 603 3.24 27.29 -11.92
N ALA A 604 3.96 26.25 -11.50
CA ALA A 604 3.95 24.89 -12.07
C ALA A 604 2.56 24.39 -12.52
N HIS A 605 1.57 24.39 -11.61
CA HIS A 605 0.20 23.97 -11.94
C HIS A 605 -0.49 24.82 -13.02
N ARG A 606 -0.10 26.09 -13.17
CA ARG A 606 -0.60 26.97 -14.22
C ARG A 606 0.06 26.72 -15.58
N ARG A 607 1.01 25.79 -15.66
CA ARG A 607 1.68 25.40 -16.93
C ARG A 607 1.04 24.22 -17.63
N VAL A 608 -0.02 23.69 -17.04
CA VAL A 608 -0.85 22.65 -17.65
C VAL A 608 -2.04 23.33 -18.29
N LEU A 609 -2.05 23.43 -19.62
CA LEU A 609 -3.21 23.88 -20.38
C LEU A 609 -4.35 22.88 -20.20
N ARG A 610 -5.58 23.39 -20.03
CA ARG A 610 -6.78 22.58 -19.92
C ARG A 610 -7.54 22.56 -21.22
N ARG A 611 -8.15 21.43 -21.54
CA ARG A 611 -9.04 21.31 -22.69
C ARG A 611 -10.13 22.37 -22.63
N LYS A 612 -10.38 23.06 -23.74
CA LYS A 612 -11.35 24.18 -23.84
C LYS A 612 -12.75 23.81 -23.33
N ALA A 613 -13.20 22.58 -23.61
CA ALA A 613 -14.49 22.05 -23.16
C ALA A 613 -14.63 21.94 -21.63
N ASP A 614 -13.51 21.92 -20.90
CA ASP A 614 -13.46 21.72 -19.44
C ASP A 614 -13.24 23.04 -18.67
N TRP A 615 -13.05 24.19 -19.35
CA TRP A 615 -12.75 25.46 -18.66
C TRP A 615 -13.88 25.91 -17.73
N GLY A 616 -15.14 25.72 -18.12
CA GLY A 616 -16.30 26.05 -17.31
C GLY A 616 -16.32 25.35 -15.94
N LEU A 617 -15.64 24.20 -15.79
CA LEU A 617 -15.53 23.47 -14.52
C LEU A 617 -14.60 24.17 -13.51
N MET A 618 -13.86 25.18 -13.93
CA MET A 618 -12.89 25.90 -13.10
C MET A 618 -13.21 27.40 -13.00
N ALA A 619 -14.46 27.78 -13.30
CA ALA A 619 -14.94 29.15 -13.22
C ALA A 619 -15.01 29.63 -11.76
N CYS A 620 -14.90 30.93 -11.52
CA CYS A 620 -14.99 31.52 -10.18
C CYS A 620 -15.33 33.02 -10.24
N ARG A 621 -15.55 33.63 -9.08
CA ARG A 621 -15.61 35.09 -8.91
C ARG A 621 -14.51 35.58 -7.96
N SER A 622 -14.03 36.80 -8.18
CA SER A 622 -13.15 37.50 -7.22
C SER A 622 -13.95 38.04 -6.04
N HIS A 623 -15.16 38.54 -6.29
CA HIS A 623 -16.12 39.06 -5.31
C HIS A 623 -17.51 38.47 -5.53
N GLU A 624 -18.29 38.30 -4.46
CA GLU A 624 -19.62 37.66 -4.54
C GLU A 624 -20.61 38.48 -5.39
N GLY A 625 -20.55 39.81 -5.30
CA GLY A 625 -21.39 40.71 -6.10
C GLY A 625 -20.94 40.90 -7.55
N SER A 626 -19.92 40.19 -8.02
CA SER A 626 -19.39 40.41 -9.36
C SER A 626 -20.31 39.87 -10.45
N GLU A 627 -20.60 40.71 -11.43
CA GLU A 627 -21.12 40.24 -12.72
C GLU A 627 -20.05 39.53 -13.57
N THR A 628 -18.77 39.74 -13.23
CA THR A 628 -17.64 39.11 -13.93
C THR A 628 -17.42 37.68 -13.44
N ILE A 629 -17.59 36.73 -14.36
CA ILE A 629 -17.16 35.35 -14.18
C ILE A 629 -15.77 35.18 -14.76
N TRP A 630 -14.88 34.64 -13.94
CA TRP A 630 -13.52 34.37 -14.31
C TRP A 630 -13.36 32.91 -14.71
N VAL A 631 -13.01 32.65 -15.97
CA VAL A 631 -12.85 31.30 -16.52
C VAL A 631 -11.37 30.99 -16.73
N LYS A 632 -10.88 29.91 -16.11
CA LYS A 632 -9.47 29.52 -16.15
C LYS A 632 -9.19 28.62 -17.36
N ARG A 633 -8.13 28.95 -18.13
CA ARG A 633 -7.66 28.15 -19.27
C ARG A 633 -6.63 27.09 -18.87
N VAL A 634 -5.90 27.34 -17.80
CA VAL A 634 -4.84 26.47 -17.28
C VAL A 634 -5.24 25.85 -15.94
N GLY A 635 -4.48 24.87 -15.49
CA GLY A 635 -4.65 24.25 -14.19
C GLY A 635 -4.70 25.24 -13.03
N THR A 636 -5.30 24.83 -11.92
CA THR A 636 -5.41 25.65 -10.72
C THR A 636 -5.33 24.80 -9.46
N PHE A 637 -4.84 25.40 -8.37
CA PHE A 637 -4.81 24.74 -7.07
C PHE A 637 -6.23 24.48 -6.57
N GLY A 638 -6.45 23.29 -6.01
CA GLY A 638 -7.76 22.86 -5.52
C GLY A 638 -8.55 21.99 -6.49
N ILE A 639 -8.09 21.81 -7.73
CA ILE A 639 -8.58 20.77 -8.64
C ILE A 639 -7.75 19.49 -8.48
N GLY A 640 -8.39 18.37 -8.17
CA GLY A 640 -7.77 17.12 -7.74
C GLY A 640 -6.84 16.48 -8.78
N SER A 641 -7.07 16.72 -10.08
CA SER A 641 -6.24 16.20 -11.16
C SER A 641 -4.97 17.00 -11.44
N ILE A 642 -4.82 18.23 -10.92
CA ILE A 642 -3.77 19.12 -11.41
C ILE A 642 -2.36 18.65 -11.05
N ALA A 643 -2.18 18.09 -9.85
CA ALA A 643 -0.90 17.56 -9.42
C ALA A 643 -0.46 16.40 -10.33
N TYR A 644 -1.40 15.58 -10.81
CA TYR A 644 -1.12 14.48 -11.73
C TYR A 644 -0.61 14.98 -13.07
N TRP A 645 -1.33 15.92 -13.67
CA TRP A 645 -0.95 16.46 -14.97
C TRP A 645 0.36 17.26 -14.90
N TRP A 646 0.58 18.05 -13.85
CA TRP A 646 1.88 18.70 -13.68
C TRP A 646 2.99 17.66 -13.49
N GLY A 647 2.78 16.69 -12.60
CA GLY A 647 3.75 15.63 -12.33
C GLY A 647 4.13 14.85 -13.59
N ARG A 648 3.17 14.52 -14.46
CA ARG A 648 3.43 13.81 -15.72
C ARG A 648 4.17 14.67 -16.76
N LEU A 649 3.86 15.96 -16.88
CA LEU A 649 4.62 16.88 -17.74
C LEU A 649 6.06 17.06 -17.25
N ALA A 650 6.23 17.31 -15.95
CA ALA A 650 7.54 17.47 -15.33
C ALA A 650 8.35 16.17 -15.41
N ALA A 651 7.69 15.01 -15.28
CA ALA A 651 8.26 13.70 -15.53
C ALA A 651 8.83 13.58 -16.95
N ALA A 652 8.04 13.92 -17.97
CA ALA A 652 8.48 13.89 -19.35
C ALA A 652 9.69 14.80 -19.61
N ALA A 653 9.66 16.04 -19.09
CA ALA A 653 10.78 16.97 -19.20
C ALA A 653 12.04 16.43 -18.50
N GLY A 654 11.92 15.92 -17.28
CA GLY A 654 13.06 15.36 -16.56
C GLY A 654 13.65 14.12 -17.21
N ARG A 655 12.82 13.24 -17.76
CA ARG A 655 13.28 12.08 -18.55
C ARG A 655 14.00 12.49 -19.83
N PHE A 656 13.54 13.53 -20.52
CA PHE A 656 14.26 14.12 -21.65
C PHE A 656 15.65 14.61 -21.20
N VAL A 657 15.72 15.42 -20.14
CA VAL A 657 17.00 15.97 -19.66
C VAL A 657 17.97 14.87 -19.20
N LEU A 658 17.51 13.88 -18.44
CA LEU A 658 18.39 12.78 -17.99
C LEU A 658 18.92 11.93 -19.14
N ARG A 659 18.18 11.76 -20.25
CA ARG A 659 18.68 11.06 -21.43
C ARG A 659 19.81 11.81 -22.14
N LEU A 660 19.81 13.15 -22.08
CA LEU A 660 20.93 13.97 -22.56
C LEU A 660 22.17 13.85 -21.68
N CYS A 661 22.00 13.48 -20.41
CA CYS A 661 23.11 13.22 -19.51
C CYS A 661 23.76 11.85 -19.74
N LEU A 662 23.08 10.91 -20.41
CA LEU A 662 23.56 9.54 -20.63
C LEU A 662 24.13 8.93 -19.33
N ASN A 663 25.40 8.56 -19.33
CA ASN A 663 26.11 7.98 -18.18
C ASN A 663 26.85 8.99 -17.30
N SER A 664 26.64 10.29 -17.52
CA SER A 664 27.18 11.34 -16.64
C SER A 664 26.71 11.12 -15.20
N PHE A 665 27.58 11.36 -14.23
CA PHE A 665 27.22 11.24 -12.83
C PHE A 665 26.33 12.40 -12.40
N VAL A 666 25.03 12.15 -12.42
CA VAL A 666 23.99 13.08 -11.97
C VAL A 666 22.85 12.32 -11.32
N PHE A 667 22.33 12.83 -10.22
CA PHE A 667 21.03 12.46 -9.70
C PHE A 667 20.12 13.68 -9.78
N MET A 668 18.93 13.47 -10.32
CA MET A 668 17.91 14.51 -10.43
C MET A 668 16.67 13.99 -9.71
N SER A 669 16.00 14.85 -8.97
CA SER A 669 14.79 14.50 -8.22
C SER A 669 13.81 15.67 -8.27
N ILE A 670 12.52 15.38 -8.43
CA ILE A 670 11.48 16.41 -8.41
C ILE A 670 10.38 16.07 -7.41
N PHE A 671 10.04 17.04 -6.56
CA PHE A 671 8.92 16.97 -5.64
C PHE A 671 7.98 18.13 -5.96
N ALA A 672 6.82 17.83 -6.55
CA ALA A 672 5.91 18.84 -7.06
C ALA A 672 6.64 19.86 -7.99
N ASP A 673 6.85 21.09 -7.54
CA ASP A 673 7.53 22.18 -8.25
C ASP A 673 9.01 22.37 -7.89
N ASP A 674 9.50 21.70 -6.84
CA ASP A 674 10.90 21.75 -6.40
C ASP A 674 11.75 20.68 -7.13
N LEU A 675 12.67 21.14 -7.99
CA LEU A 675 13.68 20.32 -8.67
C LEU A 675 14.99 20.35 -7.87
N LYS A 676 15.62 19.20 -7.68
CA LYS A 676 16.98 19.05 -7.14
C LYS A 676 17.87 18.29 -8.13
N VAL A 677 19.09 18.75 -8.30
CA VAL A 677 20.12 18.16 -9.15
C VAL A 677 21.41 18.05 -8.36
N VAL A 678 22.05 16.89 -8.40
CA VAL A 678 23.33 16.61 -7.75
C VAL A 678 24.27 16.05 -8.79
N ALA A 679 25.46 16.63 -8.93
CA ALA A 679 26.49 16.11 -9.83
C ALA A 679 27.83 15.95 -9.12
N GLY A 680 28.63 14.99 -9.58
CA GLY A 680 29.92 14.61 -9.00
C GLY A 680 30.97 14.38 -10.08
N GLY A 681 32.24 14.29 -9.65
CA GLY A 681 33.38 14.07 -10.55
C GLY A 681 33.92 15.33 -11.22
N ALA A 682 34.82 15.13 -12.19
CA ALA A 682 35.52 16.22 -12.89
C ALA A 682 34.54 17.10 -13.70
N ASP A 683 33.55 16.49 -14.35
CA ASP A 683 32.60 17.17 -15.23
C ASP A 683 31.37 17.76 -14.53
N LYS A 684 31.30 17.74 -13.18
CA LYS A 684 30.09 18.12 -12.42
C LYS A 684 29.49 19.47 -12.83
N TRP A 685 30.31 20.49 -13.07
CA TRP A 685 29.85 21.82 -13.45
C TRP A 685 29.21 21.83 -14.84
N LYS A 686 29.86 21.15 -15.78
CA LYS A 686 29.35 20.97 -17.14
C LYS A 686 28.00 20.25 -17.13
N VAL A 687 27.90 19.18 -16.33
CA VAL A 687 26.68 18.37 -16.20
C VAL A 687 25.54 19.17 -15.56
N LEU A 688 25.81 19.92 -14.47
CA LEU A 688 24.80 20.78 -13.83
C LEU A 688 24.26 21.82 -14.81
N LEU A 689 25.16 22.54 -15.49
CA LEU A 689 24.76 23.55 -16.46
C LEU A 689 23.97 22.94 -17.62
N ARG A 690 24.37 21.77 -18.13
CA ARG A 690 23.62 21.04 -19.16
C ARG A 690 22.19 20.74 -18.71
N VAL A 691 21.99 20.28 -17.48
CA VAL A 691 20.67 19.98 -16.92
C VAL A 691 19.78 21.23 -16.94
N PHE A 692 20.23 22.33 -16.34
CA PHE A 692 19.41 23.55 -16.27
C PHE A 692 19.22 24.21 -17.64
N MET A 693 20.25 24.22 -18.50
CA MET A 693 20.13 24.68 -19.89
C MET A 693 19.08 23.87 -20.66
N ALA A 694 19.02 22.55 -20.47
CA ALA A 694 18.01 21.72 -21.11
C ALA A 694 16.59 22.07 -20.63
N TRP A 695 16.37 22.26 -19.32
CA TRP A 695 15.07 22.71 -18.81
C TRP A 695 14.66 24.10 -19.37
N ILE A 696 15.59 25.04 -19.45
CA ILE A 696 15.36 26.38 -20.00
C ILE A 696 15.07 26.31 -21.52
N MET A 697 15.79 25.44 -22.24
CA MET A 697 15.60 25.17 -23.66
C MET A 697 14.17 24.68 -23.94
N ILE A 698 13.63 23.77 -23.11
CA ILE A 698 12.24 23.30 -23.22
C ILE A 698 11.24 24.44 -22.93
N GLY A 699 11.62 25.44 -22.13
CA GLY A 699 10.77 26.58 -21.77
C GLY A 699 10.33 26.61 -20.31
N ALA A 700 11.03 25.90 -19.42
CA ALA A 700 10.71 25.87 -18.00
C ALA A 700 10.91 27.26 -17.35
N PRO A 701 9.86 27.86 -16.77
CA PRO A 701 9.97 29.14 -16.11
C PRO A 701 10.42 28.95 -14.66
N PHE A 702 11.72 28.99 -14.40
CA PHE A 702 12.20 28.92 -13.02
C PHE A 702 11.98 30.22 -12.25
N ALA A 703 11.76 30.11 -10.94
CA ALA A 703 11.86 31.19 -9.98
C ALA A 703 13.35 31.39 -9.61
N TRP A 704 14.03 32.29 -10.32
CA TRP A 704 15.47 32.53 -10.20
C TRP A 704 15.90 32.89 -8.77
N GLU A 705 15.07 33.64 -8.06
CA GLU A 705 15.27 34.04 -6.67
C GLU A 705 15.25 32.85 -5.68
N LYS A 706 14.77 31.68 -6.11
CA LYS A 706 14.72 30.45 -5.31
C LYS A 706 15.82 29.46 -5.65
N PHE A 707 16.68 29.75 -6.65
CA PHE A 707 17.86 28.93 -6.88
C PHE A 707 18.77 28.96 -5.67
N ARG A 708 19.19 27.78 -5.25
CA ARG A 708 20.09 27.60 -4.11
C ARG A 708 20.91 26.34 -4.33
N GLY A 709 22.05 26.25 -3.67
CA GLY A 709 22.88 25.06 -3.75
C GLY A 709 24.23 25.25 -3.10
N GLY A 710 25.03 24.21 -3.16
CA GLY A 710 26.27 24.11 -2.42
C GLY A 710 26.69 22.66 -2.23
N LEU A 711 27.56 22.46 -1.24
CA LEU A 711 27.88 21.14 -0.72
C LEU A 711 26.82 20.65 0.28
N GLU A 712 26.10 21.60 0.88
CA GLU A 712 24.92 21.38 1.71
C GLU A 712 23.70 22.05 1.11
N LEU A 713 22.51 21.49 1.33
CA LEU A 713 21.26 22.02 0.79
C LEU A 713 20.06 21.59 1.61
N ASP A 714 19.19 22.57 1.89
CA ASP A 714 17.83 22.30 2.34
C ASP A 714 16.89 22.05 1.14
N TRP A 715 16.32 20.85 1.08
CA TRP A 715 15.37 20.46 0.04
C TRP A 715 14.17 19.74 0.64
N ILE A 716 12.95 20.18 0.27
CA ILE A 716 11.65 19.73 0.82
C ILE A 716 11.60 19.66 2.37
N GLY A 717 12.44 20.47 3.02
CA GLY A 717 12.60 20.59 4.47
C GLY A 717 13.43 19.47 5.12
N TYR A 718 14.26 18.77 4.34
CA TYR A 718 15.37 17.97 4.83
C TYR A 718 16.69 18.69 4.55
N TRP A 719 17.63 18.57 5.48
CA TRP A 719 19.00 19.04 5.31
C TRP A 719 19.83 17.91 4.70
N LEU A 720 20.61 18.23 3.68
CA LEU A 720 21.43 17.29 2.92
C LEU A 720 22.87 17.79 2.94
N ASP A 721 23.82 16.93 3.32
CA ASP A 721 25.25 17.24 3.33
C ASP A 721 26.01 16.22 2.48
N TYR A 722 26.50 16.67 1.32
CA TYR A 722 27.28 15.85 0.41
C TYR A 722 28.79 15.85 0.70
N THR A 723 29.24 16.57 1.73
CA THR A 723 30.62 16.47 2.25
C THR A 723 30.76 15.32 3.22
N ARG A 724 29.78 15.16 4.13
CA ARG A 724 29.74 14.09 5.13
C ARG A 724 28.89 12.91 4.70
N PHE A 725 28.10 13.07 3.63
CA PHE A 725 27.07 12.13 3.22
C PHE A 725 26.07 11.89 4.37
N GLU A 726 25.61 12.99 4.98
CA GLU A 726 24.63 13.01 6.06
C GLU A 726 23.31 13.62 5.56
N LEU A 727 22.22 13.17 6.17
CA LEU A 727 20.86 13.64 5.95
C LEU A 727 20.25 13.99 7.30
N GLY A 728 19.39 14.99 7.33
CA GLY A 728 18.68 15.32 8.55
C GLY A 728 17.46 16.19 8.30
N VAL A 729 17.10 16.92 9.33
CA VAL A 729 16.04 17.94 9.28
C VAL A 729 16.71 19.31 9.30
N SER A 730 16.17 20.27 8.54
CA SER A 730 16.75 21.61 8.51
C SER A 730 16.71 22.27 9.88
N GLU A 731 17.71 23.09 10.20
CA GLU A 731 17.83 23.77 11.49
C GLU A 731 16.56 24.55 11.84
N ARG A 732 15.99 25.29 10.88
CA ARG A 732 14.72 26.00 11.03
C ARG A 732 13.58 25.08 11.47
N ARG A 733 13.51 23.87 10.91
CA ARG A 733 12.45 22.91 11.24
C ARG A 733 12.73 22.21 12.56
N THR A 734 13.99 21.91 12.88
CA THR A 734 14.41 21.42 14.20
C THR A 734 14.02 22.41 15.30
N LEU A 735 14.37 23.69 15.16
CA LEU A 735 13.99 24.75 16.11
C LEU A 735 12.47 24.86 16.28
N TRP A 736 11.72 24.75 15.17
CA TRP A 736 10.26 24.75 15.23
C TRP A 736 9.71 23.55 16.00
N LEU A 737 10.27 22.35 15.78
CA LEU A 737 9.87 21.13 16.48
C LEU A 737 10.21 21.23 17.97
N CYS A 738 11.40 21.70 18.34
CA CYS A 738 11.77 21.92 19.74
C CYS A 738 10.80 22.87 20.43
N LYS A 739 10.52 24.04 19.82
CA LYS A 739 9.54 25.00 20.36
C LYS A 739 8.14 24.41 20.50
N TRP A 740 7.72 23.57 19.55
CA TRP A 740 6.43 22.90 19.63
C TRP A 740 6.41 21.84 20.73
N LEU A 741 7.46 21.05 20.88
CA LEU A 741 7.61 20.04 21.95
C LEU A 741 7.65 20.70 23.33
N GLU A 742 8.34 21.83 23.48
CA GLU A 742 8.32 22.63 24.71
C GLU A 742 6.89 23.05 25.10
N GLY A 743 6.11 23.53 24.14
CA GLY A 743 4.72 23.94 24.38
C GLY A 743 3.72 22.78 24.49
N ALA A 744 4.01 21.62 23.92
CA ALA A 744 3.22 20.40 24.08
C ALA A 744 3.58 19.64 25.37
N GLY A 745 4.77 19.90 25.92
CA GLY A 745 5.30 19.35 27.16
C GLY A 745 5.05 20.25 28.38
N GLY A 746 5.63 19.89 29.52
CA GLY A 746 5.60 20.72 30.73
C GLY A 746 4.29 20.74 31.52
N GLY A 747 3.38 19.79 31.26
CA GLY A 747 2.14 19.66 32.03
C GLY A 747 1.09 20.75 31.76
N GLN A 748 1.23 21.49 30.67
CA GLN A 748 0.29 22.52 30.22
C GLN A 748 -0.91 21.90 29.48
N VAL A 749 -1.99 22.67 29.34
CA VAL A 749 -3.16 22.28 28.54
C VAL A 749 -2.86 22.52 27.07
N VAL A 750 -3.10 21.51 26.23
CA VAL A 750 -2.81 21.55 24.79
C VAL A 750 -4.11 21.41 24.00
N GLN A 751 -4.26 22.21 22.94
CA GLN A 751 -5.37 22.08 21.99
C GLN A 751 -5.09 20.92 21.01
N MET A 752 -5.99 19.93 20.95
CA MET A 752 -5.75 18.69 20.22
C MET A 752 -5.58 18.89 18.72
N ARG A 753 -6.29 19.84 18.10
CA ARG A 753 -6.06 20.23 16.71
C ARG A 753 -4.61 20.66 16.44
N ARG A 754 -4.05 21.54 17.29
CA ARG A 754 -2.67 22.01 17.17
C ARG A 754 -1.65 20.92 17.50
N PHE A 755 -2.01 20.02 18.42
CA PHE A 755 -1.20 18.85 18.72
C PHE A 755 -1.11 17.92 17.51
N ALA A 756 -2.24 17.58 16.87
CA ALA A 756 -2.28 16.75 15.67
C ALA A 756 -1.48 17.37 14.50
N GLU A 757 -1.58 18.69 14.30
CA GLU A 757 -0.79 19.42 13.29
C GLU A 757 0.73 19.30 13.55
N GLY A 758 1.17 19.45 14.80
CA GLY A 758 2.57 19.31 15.17
C GLY A 758 3.07 17.87 15.11
N LEU A 759 2.25 16.91 15.54
CA LEU A 759 2.52 15.48 15.42
C LEU A 759 2.68 15.06 13.96
N GLY A 760 1.87 15.60 13.04
CA GLY A 760 2.05 15.37 11.61
C GLY A 760 3.40 15.87 11.07
N ARG A 761 3.89 17.01 11.55
CA ARG A 761 5.22 17.54 11.19
C ARG A 761 6.35 16.72 11.80
N LEU A 762 6.16 16.20 13.01
CA LEU A 762 7.09 15.27 13.64
C LEU A 762 7.15 13.93 12.87
N GLY A 763 5.99 13.42 12.41
CA GLY A 763 5.92 12.29 11.49
C GLY A 763 6.63 12.52 10.16
N PHE A 764 6.60 13.76 9.65
CA PHE A 764 7.41 14.13 8.48
C PHE A 764 8.91 14.10 8.78
N ALA A 765 9.35 14.67 9.91
CA ALA A 765 10.74 14.61 10.36
C ALA A 765 11.23 13.17 10.54
N ALA A 766 10.38 12.29 11.07
CA ALA A 766 10.67 10.87 11.28
C ALA A 766 10.91 10.09 9.97
N ARG A 767 10.59 10.65 8.80
CA ARG A 767 10.97 10.06 7.50
C ARG A 767 12.47 10.14 7.26
N ALA A 768 13.13 11.19 7.76
CA ALA A 768 14.58 11.30 7.77
C ALA A 768 15.12 10.71 9.09
N LEU A 769 14.69 11.23 10.24
CA LEU A 769 15.16 10.79 11.56
C LEU A 769 14.40 9.54 12.01
N VAL A 770 14.80 8.38 11.50
CA VAL A 770 14.11 7.09 11.73
C VAL A 770 13.98 6.76 13.22
N TRP A 771 14.97 7.15 14.04
CA TRP A 771 14.96 6.97 15.49
C TRP A 771 13.79 7.66 16.21
N LEU A 772 13.12 8.65 15.59
CA LEU A 772 11.91 9.26 16.16
C LEU A 772 10.72 8.31 16.19
N LYS A 773 10.63 7.35 15.25
CA LYS A 773 9.41 6.57 15.00
C LYS A 773 8.91 5.75 16.19
N PRO A 774 9.75 5.00 16.93
CA PRO A 774 9.29 4.20 18.07
C PRO A 774 8.59 5.06 19.13
N PHE A 775 9.01 6.32 19.27
CA PHE A 775 8.47 7.26 20.25
C PHE A 775 7.18 7.97 19.79
N LEU A 776 6.76 7.83 18.53
CA LEU A 776 5.54 8.51 18.06
C LEU A 776 4.26 7.77 18.46
N ALA A 777 4.33 6.48 18.79
CA ALA A 777 3.16 5.66 19.07
C ALA A 777 2.29 6.20 20.22
N PRO A 778 2.85 6.59 21.39
CA PRO A 778 2.06 7.21 22.46
C PRO A 778 1.38 8.52 22.04
N LEU A 779 2.05 9.31 21.19
CA LEU A 779 1.53 10.59 20.70
C LEU A 779 0.34 10.37 19.75
N TYR A 780 0.46 9.41 18.82
CA TYR A 780 -0.64 9.04 17.91
C TYR A 780 -1.82 8.41 18.65
N ALA A 781 -1.56 7.54 19.63
CA ALA A 781 -2.60 6.93 20.44
C ALA A 781 -3.42 8.01 21.19
N TRP A 782 -2.74 8.99 21.77
CA TRP A 782 -3.41 10.11 22.43
C TRP A 782 -4.18 10.99 21.44
N ALA A 783 -3.58 11.35 20.31
CA ALA A 783 -4.26 12.15 19.28
C ALA A 783 -5.50 11.46 18.70
N ALA A 784 -5.49 10.13 18.56
CA ALA A 784 -6.63 9.36 18.08
C ALA A 784 -7.74 9.20 19.14
N ALA A 785 -7.39 9.19 20.43
CA ALA A 785 -8.35 9.00 21.51
C ALA A 785 -9.14 10.27 21.85
N VAL A 786 -8.67 11.46 21.46
CA VAL A 786 -9.27 12.74 21.87
C VAL A 786 -9.79 13.53 20.66
N PRO A 787 -11.04 14.04 20.67
CA PRO A 787 -11.56 14.88 19.60
C PRO A 787 -10.73 16.16 19.36
N GLU A 788 -10.54 16.55 18.10
CA GLU A 788 -9.67 17.67 17.70
C GLU A 788 -10.03 19.03 18.32
N GLY A 789 -11.31 19.26 18.64
CA GLY A 789 -11.80 20.49 19.25
C GLY A 789 -11.48 20.64 20.74
N THR A 790 -10.92 19.60 21.38
CA THR A 790 -10.71 19.54 22.83
C THR A 790 -9.39 20.22 23.24
N ALA A 791 -9.35 20.76 24.45
CA ALA A 791 -8.13 21.21 25.12
C ALA A 791 -7.99 20.50 26.46
N LEU A 792 -6.88 19.78 26.67
CA LEU A 792 -6.64 19.01 27.89
C LEU A 792 -5.13 18.87 28.18
N LYS A 793 -4.81 18.48 29.42
CA LYS A 793 -3.44 18.19 29.84
C LYS A 793 -2.99 16.82 29.29
N PRO A 794 -1.78 16.71 28.68
CA PRO A 794 -1.29 15.43 28.18
C PRO A 794 -1.10 14.40 29.31
N PRO A 795 -1.36 13.10 29.08
CA PRO A 795 -1.00 12.04 30.03
C PRO A 795 0.50 12.01 30.33
N LEU A 796 0.89 11.47 31.49
CA LEU A 796 2.31 11.43 31.91
C LEU A 796 3.21 10.77 30.87
N LEU A 797 2.78 9.66 30.26
CA LEU A 797 3.55 8.99 29.21
C LEU A 797 3.83 9.92 28.02
N VAL A 798 2.82 10.67 27.56
CA VAL A 798 2.99 11.65 26.47
C VAL A 798 3.97 12.74 26.88
N GLN A 799 3.88 13.25 28.11
CA GLN A 799 4.79 14.28 28.62
C GLN A 799 6.24 13.78 28.65
N LEU A 800 6.47 12.55 29.14
CA LEU A 800 7.79 11.92 29.18
C LEU A 800 8.35 11.70 27.77
N THR A 801 7.52 11.21 26.85
CA THR A 801 7.89 11.04 25.44
C THR A 801 8.27 12.36 24.79
N VAL A 802 7.47 13.41 24.99
CA VAL A 802 7.74 14.76 24.45
C VAL A 802 9.04 15.33 25.03
N ALA A 803 9.27 15.17 26.34
CA ALA A 803 10.50 15.61 26.99
C ALA A 803 11.74 14.87 26.46
N PHE A 804 11.65 13.55 26.30
CA PHE A 804 12.71 12.74 25.69
C PHE A 804 13.01 13.20 24.26
N LEU A 805 11.99 13.40 23.44
CA LEU A 805 12.16 13.85 22.05
C LEU A 805 12.78 15.25 21.97
N LEU A 806 12.39 16.15 22.87
CA LEU A 806 12.95 17.50 22.96
C LEU A 806 14.44 17.46 23.29
N ASP A 807 14.81 16.75 24.35
CA ASP A 807 16.21 16.58 24.78
C ASP A 807 17.05 15.99 23.64
N ASN A 808 16.55 14.95 22.97
CA ASN A 808 17.28 14.34 21.87
C ASN A 808 17.43 15.28 20.67
N LEU A 809 16.41 16.07 20.31
CA LEU A 809 16.50 17.00 19.18
C LEU A 809 17.39 18.22 19.47
N GLN A 810 17.53 18.61 20.74
CA GLN A 810 18.42 19.69 21.18
C GLN A 810 19.90 19.27 21.17
N ASN A 811 20.19 17.97 21.27
CA ASN A 811 21.54 17.46 21.17
C ASN A 811 22.08 17.52 19.72
N GLU A 812 23.20 18.23 19.52
CA GLU A 812 23.74 18.66 18.21
C GLU A 812 23.98 17.54 17.17
N ASN A 813 24.01 16.28 17.59
CA ASN A 813 24.31 15.12 16.72
C ASN A 813 23.09 14.26 16.34
N ARG A 814 21.89 14.49 16.90
CA ARG A 814 20.73 13.59 16.67
C ARG A 814 19.69 14.12 15.67
N GLY A 815 19.86 15.36 15.21
CA GLY A 815 19.08 15.92 14.10
C GLY A 815 19.54 15.46 12.71
N ARG A 816 20.53 14.56 12.65
CA ARG A 816 21.24 14.11 11.44
C ARG A 816 21.53 12.61 11.55
N ILE A 817 21.67 11.97 10.39
CA ILE A 817 22.00 10.55 10.26
C ILE A 817 22.94 10.36 9.06
N SER A 818 23.80 9.36 9.15
CA SER A 818 24.68 8.97 8.03
C SER A 818 23.86 8.29 6.93
N CYS A 819 24.20 8.58 5.67
CA CYS A 819 23.66 7.89 4.50
C CYS A 819 24.54 6.72 4.06
N ALA A 820 25.66 6.47 4.75
CA ALA A 820 26.49 5.29 4.48
C ALA A 820 25.72 4.02 4.82
N THR A 821 25.85 2.98 4.00
CA THR A 821 25.34 1.65 4.40
C THR A 821 26.06 1.21 5.68
N PRO A 822 25.35 0.68 6.70
CA PRO A 822 25.96 0.14 7.91
C PRO A 822 27.12 -0.79 7.56
N GLU A 823 28.33 -0.43 7.97
CA GLU A 823 29.49 -1.29 7.86
C GLU A 823 29.58 -2.08 9.18
N VAL A 824 29.39 -3.40 9.08
CA VAL A 824 29.47 -4.41 10.16
C VAL A 824 28.13 -4.76 10.84
N SER A 825 27.60 -5.94 10.50
CA SER A 825 26.71 -6.69 11.39
C SER A 825 27.57 -7.42 12.42
N LYS A 826 27.43 -7.09 13.71
CA LYS A 826 28.15 -7.77 14.80
C LYS A 826 27.46 -9.06 15.28
N GLY A 827 26.34 -9.43 14.68
CA GLY A 827 25.51 -10.56 15.16
C GLY A 827 24.84 -10.25 16.51
N GLU A 828 24.48 -11.31 17.25
CA GLU A 828 23.93 -11.18 18.59
C GLU A 828 25.04 -10.78 19.58
N LEU A 829 24.89 -9.65 20.27
CA LEU A 829 25.89 -9.14 21.21
C LEU A 829 25.75 -9.73 22.60
N PHE A 830 24.52 -9.90 23.07
CA PHE A 830 24.23 -10.39 24.42
C PHE A 830 22.84 -11.03 24.49
N ARG A 831 22.62 -11.78 25.58
CA ARG A 831 21.30 -12.24 26.01
C ARG A 831 20.97 -11.75 27.41
N THR A 832 19.72 -11.40 27.65
CA THR A 832 19.25 -10.93 28.95
C THR A 832 17.93 -11.56 29.36
N ASP A 833 17.76 -11.67 30.67
CA ASP A 833 16.57 -12.17 31.35
C ASP A 833 16.36 -11.34 32.63
N SER A 834 15.13 -11.29 33.13
CA SER A 834 14.84 -10.77 34.45
C SER A 834 13.84 -11.64 35.20
N LYS A 835 14.06 -11.77 36.50
CA LYS A 835 13.17 -12.48 37.40
C LYS A 835 12.58 -11.54 38.44
N GLY A 836 11.25 -11.45 38.48
CA GLY A 836 10.54 -10.78 39.57
C GLY A 836 10.25 -11.73 40.75
N ALA A 837 10.48 -11.26 41.97
CA ALA A 837 10.03 -11.87 43.22
C ALA A 837 9.21 -10.85 44.06
N ASP A 838 8.72 -11.27 45.24
CA ASP A 838 7.84 -10.44 46.08
C ASP A 838 8.53 -9.17 46.60
N ASP A 839 9.82 -9.25 46.89
CA ASP A 839 10.64 -8.21 47.53
C ASP A 839 11.85 -7.75 46.70
N CYS A 840 12.19 -8.46 45.63
CA CYS A 840 13.34 -8.14 44.78
C CYS A 840 13.10 -8.44 43.29
N VAL A 841 13.93 -7.83 42.44
CA VAL A 841 14.05 -8.10 41.00
C VAL A 841 15.49 -8.50 40.72
N VAL A 842 15.70 -9.62 40.04
CA VAL A 842 17.03 -10.05 39.61
C VAL A 842 17.16 -9.85 38.10
N LEU A 843 18.14 -9.05 37.67
CA LEU A 843 18.49 -8.86 36.27
C LEU A 843 19.70 -9.73 35.95
N GLY A 844 19.67 -10.44 34.81
CA GLY A 844 20.79 -11.27 34.39
C GLY A 844 21.06 -11.15 32.90
N GLY A 845 22.30 -11.40 32.51
CA GLY A 845 22.64 -11.50 31.10
C GLY A 845 24.10 -11.85 30.86
N TRP A 846 24.41 -12.27 29.64
CA TRP A 846 25.75 -12.64 29.21
C TRP A 846 26.03 -12.19 27.78
N GLU A 847 27.31 -11.95 27.49
CA GLU A 847 27.84 -11.55 26.19
C GLU A 847 27.89 -12.77 25.25
N THR A 848 27.37 -12.60 24.03
CA THR A 848 27.37 -13.67 23.00
C THR A 848 28.25 -13.35 21.80
N ASN A 849 28.44 -12.06 21.46
CA ASN A 849 29.31 -11.54 20.38
C ASN A 849 29.39 -12.46 19.12
N GLY A 850 28.24 -12.96 18.67
CA GLY A 850 28.08 -13.80 17.47
C GLY A 850 28.52 -15.27 17.57
N ALA A 851 29.31 -15.71 18.56
CA ALA A 851 29.77 -17.11 18.69
C ALA A 851 30.50 -17.46 20.02
N VAL A 852 30.41 -16.65 21.07
CA VAL A 852 31.17 -16.88 22.30
C VAL A 852 30.65 -18.12 23.04
N ASP A 853 31.56 -19.02 23.44
CA ASP A 853 31.26 -20.12 24.35
C ASP A 853 30.76 -19.57 25.70
N THR A 854 29.55 -19.96 26.09
CA THR A 854 28.89 -19.52 27.33
C THR A 854 29.74 -19.76 28.58
N MET A 855 30.63 -20.75 28.58
CA MET A 855 31.52 -21.01 29.72
C MET A 855 32.58 -19.92 29.93
N ASN A 856 32.91 -19.19 28.86
CA ASN A 856 33.93 -18.13 28.85
C ASN A 856 33.33 -16.73 28.63
N ALA A 857 32.00 -16.63 28.56
CA ALA A 857 31.30 -15.38 28.32
C ALA A 857 31.36 -14.46 29.55
N ARG A 858 31.51 -13.15 29.32
CA ARG A 858 31.28 -12.14 30.35
C ARG A 858 29.79 -12.14 30.69
N TRP A 859 29.45 -12.10 31.98
CA TRP A 859 28.07 -12.12 32.45
C TRP A 859 27.86 -11.16 33.62
N PHE A 860 26.60 -10.80 33.87
CA PHE A 860 26.19 -10.04 35.04
C PHE A 860 24.96 -10.67 35.70
N SER A 861 24.84 -10.44 37.00
CA SER A 861 23.64 -10.68 37.78
C SER A 861 23.51 -9.56 38.81
N LEU A 862 22.37 -8.87 38.82
CA LEU A 862 22.10 -7.73 39.68
C LEU A 862 20.78 -7.94 40.41
N THR A 863 20.83 -7.96 41.74
CA THR A 863 19.61 -8.00 42.58
C THR A 863 19.25 -6.59 43.01
N LEU A 864 18.03 -6.17 42.68
CA LEU A 864 17.45 -4.87 43.00
C LEU A 864 16.33 -5.04 44.01
N THR A 865 16.38 -4.25 45.07
CA THR A 865 15.39 -4.25 46.16
C THR A 865 14.24 -3.27 45.89
N ARG A 866 13.14 -3.43 46.62
CA ARG A 866 11.98 -2.52 46.53
C ARG A 866 12.33 -1.06 46.81
N GLU A 867 13.30 -0.80 47.69
CA GLU A 867 13.77 0.54 47.99
C GLU A 867 14.52 1.18 46.82
N GLN A 868 15.24 0.37 46.02
CA GLN A 868 16.03 0.86 44.89
C GLN A 868 15.18 1.10 43.64
N VAL A 869 14.19 0.24 43.39
CA VAL A 869 13.33 0.31 42.19
C VAL A 869 11.84 0.22 42.53
N PRO A 870 11.30 1.15 43.35
CA PRO A 870 9.93 1.07 43.86
C PRO A 870 8.87 1.08 42.75
N PHE A 871 9.18 1.66 41.59
CA PHE A 871 8.31 1.71 40.41
C PHE A 871 8.12 0.35 39.72
N LEU A 872 8.91 -0.67 40.04
CA LEU A 872 8.71 -2.05 39.58
C LEU A 872 7.80 -2.84 40.53
N PHE A 873 7.43 -2.30 41.69
CA PHE A 873 6.62 -3.01 42.68
C PHE A 873 5.20 -2.45 42.76
N LYS A 874 4.21 -3.33 42.87
CA LYS A 874 2.81 -2.97 43.10
C LYS A 874 2.25 -3.74 44.28
N GLU A 875 1.47 -3.04 45.10
CA GLU A 875 0.85 -3.62 46.29
C GLU A 875 -0.02 -4.84 45.91
N GLY A 876 0.18 -5.95 46.62
CA GLY A 876 -0.50 -7.23 46.37
C GLY A 876 -0.01 -8.02 45.15
N LYS A 877 0.92 -7.50 44.33
CA LYS A 877 1.44 -8.20 43.13
C LYS A 877 2.98 -8.33 43.09
N GLY A 878 3.70 -7.81 44.08
CA GLY A 878 5.16 -7.82 44.11
C GLY A 878 5.74 -7.13 42.87
N SER A 879 6.83 -7.67 42.31
CA SER A 879 7.42 -7.19 41.04
C SER A 879 6.98 -7.97 39.79
N SER A 880 6.15 -9.01 39.97
CA SER A 880 5.71 -9.88 38.86
C SER A 880 4.90 -9.14 37.77
N TRP A 881 4.20 -8.06 38.13
CA TRP A 881 3.42 -7.27 37.19
C TRP A 881 4.28 -6.44 36.22
N SER A 882 5.56 -6.23 36.52
CA SER A 882 6.48 -5.40 35.76
C SER A 882 7.57 -6.21 35.05
N SER A 883 7.38 -7.51 34.83
CA SER A 883 8.37 -8.40 34.20
C SER A 883 8.94 -7.83 32.90
N THR A 884 8.07 -7.33 32.02
CA THR A 884 8.45 -6.66 30.76
C THR A 884 9.34 -5.44 30.97
N SER A 885 9.08 -4.63 32.00
CA SER A 885 9.92 -3.45 32.31
C SER A 885 11.26 -3.85 32.92
N SER A 886 11.27 -4.91 33.73
CA SER A 886 12.47 -5.48 34.34
C SER A 886 13.39 -6.11 33.28
N GLU A 887 12.84 -6.83 32.31
CA GLU A 887 13.60 -7.40 31.19
C GLU A 887 14.21 -6.30 30.31
N LEU A 888 13.47 -5.23 30.02
CA LEU A 888 14.02 -4.07 29.31
C LEU A 888 15.18 -3.43 30.09
N LEU A 889 15.05 -3.30 31.41
CA LEU A 889 16.11 -2.80 32.27
C LEU A 889 17.35 -3.71 32.22
N ALA A 890 17.17 -5.04 32.19
CA ALA A 890 18.26 -5.99 32.01
C ALA A 890 18.97 -5.77 30.66
N SER A 891 18.23 -5.59 29.56
CA SER A 891 18.79 -5.28 28.24
C SER A 891 19.57 -3.96 28.24
N MET A 892 19.11 -2.93 28.95
CA MET A 892 19.85 -1.66 29.10
C MET A 892 21.16 -1.83 29.86
N VAL A 893 21.17 -2.61 30.93
CA VAL A 893 22.39 -2.93 31.69
C VAL A 893 23.38 -3.69 30.80
N ALA A 894 22.90 -4.68 30.06
CA ALA A 894 23.74 -5.43 29.12
C ALA A 894 24.33 -4.56 28.01
N LEU A 895 23.56 -3.61 27.47
CA LEU A 895 24.05 -2.66 26.48
C LEU A 895 25.17 -1.78 27.04
N GLN A 896 25.07 -1.37 28.32
CA GLN A 896 26.12 -0.59 28.98
C GLN A 896 27.39 -1.40 29.22
N LEU A 897 27.27 -2.71 29.49
CA LEU A 897 28.40 -3.59 29.85
C LEU A 897 29.08 -4.25 28.64
N PHE A 898 28.29 -4.59 27.62
CA PHE A 898 28.68 -5.40 26.46
C PHE A 898 28.46 -4.70 25.12
N GLY A 899 27.77 -3.55 25.11
CA GLY A 899 27.59 -2.77 23.89
C GLY A 899 28.90 -2.19 23.36
N PRO A 900 28.95 -1.84 22.07
CA PRO A 900 30.11 -1.17 21.49
C PRO A 900 30.37 0.18 22.20
N ASP A 901 31.63 0.45 22.55
CA ASP A 901 32.05 1.69 23.22
C ASP A 901 31.57 2.91 22.40
N PRO A 902 30.63 3.72 22.91
CA PRO A 902 30.19 4.93 22.25
C PRO A 902 31.28 5.98 22.45
N GLY A 903 32.39 5.88 21.72
CA GLY A 903 33.53 6.78 21.86
C GLY A 903 33.06 8.23 22.02
N ARG A 904 33.35 8.85 23.18
CA ARG A 904 32.91 10.23 23.48
C ARG A 904 33.44 11.15 22.38
N GLY A 905 32.53 11.69 21.56
CA GLY A 905 32.88 12.64 20.51
C GLY A 905 33.30 12.04 19.16
N ALA A 906 33.17 10.72 18.96
CA ALA A 906 33.28 10.16 17.62
C ALA A 906 32.07 10.66 16.80
N ARG A 907 32.34 11.49 15.78
CA ARG A 907 31.37 11.80 14.71
C ARG A 907 30.72 10.47 14.30
N ALA A 908 29.41 10.45 14.09
CA ALA A 908 28.62 9.28 13.68
C ALA A 908 29.09 8.74 12.30
N ALA A 909 30.29 8.18 12.25
CA ALA A 909 30.97 7.69 11.07
C ALA A 909 30.82 6.16 11.02
N GLY A 910 29.56 5.70 11.11
CA GLY A 910 29.22 4.29 11.01
C GLY A 910 27.98 3.94 11.84
N GLU A 911 26.99 3.34 11.20
CA GLU A 911 25.91 2.64 11.87
C GLU A 911 26.35 1.19 12.07
N ILE A 912 26.40 0.71 13.31
CA ILE A 912 26.68 -0.70 13.64
C ILE A 912 25.33 -1.38 13.82
N THR A 913 25.06 -2.43 13.05
CA THR A 913 23.88 -3.27 13.28
C THR A 913 24.25 -4.42 14.22
N CYS A 914 23.52 -4.55 15.32
CA CYS A 914 23.67 -5.63 16.28
C CYS A 914 22.29 -6.15 16.69
N SER A 915 22.22 -7.41 17.10
CA SER A 915 21.03 -8.00 17.71
C SER A 915 21.29 -8.31 19.19
N ALA A 916 20.24 -8.41 19.99
CA ALA A 916 20.28 -8.88 21.36
C ALA A 916 19.16 -9.89 21.57
N GLY A 917 19.41 -10.92 22.37
CA GLY A 917 18.41 -11.93 22.70
C GLY A 917 17.73 -11.63 24.02
N THR A 918 16.41 -11.63 24.02
CA THR A 918 15.57 -11.53 25.21
C THR A 918 14.23 -12.17 24.88
N ASP A 919 13.57 -12.76 25.86
CA ASP A 919 12.21 -13.29 25.78
C ASP A 919 11.14 -12.19 25.88
N ASN A 920 11.57 -10.94 26.07
CA ASN A 920 10.71 -9.77 26.09
C ASN A 920 10.16 -9.40 24.70
N GLN A 921 8.92 -9.77 24.41
CA GLN A 921 8.25 -9.41 23.15
C GLN A 921 8.09 -7.89 22.96
N ALA A 922 8.10 -7.08 24.03
CA ALA A 922 8.01 -5.62 23.88
C ALA A 922 9.30 -5.01 23.29
N ASN A 923 10.43 -5.73 23.37
CA ASN A 923 11.71 -5.28 22.84
C ASN A 923 11.85 -5.48 21.33
N GLU A 924 10.95 -6.24 20.67
CA GLU A 924 10.97 -6.41 19.21
C GLU A 924 10.76 -5.10 18.41
N SER A 925 10.28 -4.04 19.09
CA SER A 925 9.96 -2.74 18.48
C SER A 925 10.97 -1.62 18.77
N LEU A 926 12.01 -1.90 19.57
CA LEU A 926 13.12 -0.99 19.90
C LEU A 926 14.25 -1.14 18.89
#